data_AF-A0A8J2RQK9-F1
#
_entry.id   AF-A0A8J2RQK9-F1
#
_cell.length_a   1.000
_cell.length_b   1.000
_cell.length_c   1.000
_cell.angle_alpha   90.00
_cell.angle_beta   90.00
_cell.angle_gamma   90.00
#
_symmetry.space_group_name_H-M   'P 1'
#
loop_
_entity.id
_entity.type
_entity.pdbx_description
1 polymer ?
#
loop_
_entity_poly.entity_id
_entity_poly.type
_entity_poly.pdbx_seq_one_letter_code
_entity_poly.pdbx_strand_id
1 'polypeptide(L)'
;MVAIPIKFVFVIVLAVACCHCQSEKIGSDSSTWEKLQISPDAFSSVEYANFLIEIYEHTDNNKAATTNMSQKKYFYSPLAILDHKSAVSSYNRFTKQPEMRFRIEMWNDKVQNEVVKHLNEIVGHEIKSNQVRVIPMKKIILTSNVPTEDYSISPVWANYDSKSKSIWFSLSCYDPKICDELADEMRSAPKHLDHFKLLFRLSSQTSQTKQTTISIDSVTSGSMVSHLLQKFEDKNEIFLTASDEKKILTETANDKKKMLTKTATNILMETSDESEMTSPDTENQIVNILKDLLITSRTTIKEQNDKMWDAVFWNDDNYRPDKMTKTLNEILNKLDTENQKKLANLFQKAPERQSGIKLTLDEEQNEKRIQHNYDANSWTEVDKISSIISGKLANTSDTFSLRVESFKEDVEKLLRESKNHVQFDGEKFVPKSIQLSRINLGKFRDPQSFQDRNVRVRYTNAELSVPIKLMEHAELTVTDEWDNLKDQLKATAELLNATGGELSNVKLVLAAVVMKLGEMNNELIQVKRDFTIKLEATAELLNTTVKNLVKTNDELSHVKRNLTHTTNALKGTEQELKITKIELEKTKTNLNKNIDHLSKTLNGTENELAKLQMSTGYLSIELKTTSIRLGHERKVNEENSRNNHELRAISIRLETTISNLNATRTELINVKSEVADLKTKLNDRTSEIVDIGKMPTSCFDLERMGHKLSGFFSVKGSKKMEIIYCDFNPNQNDKQKWVGYADVKSTPVHFYVQRNSIFNNSYTPIPFKLARVNEGNAMNLTTGIFTAPRPGIYFFSFTGLASFGPASSSRVYLGVGLYLNGNRIGMGSVEEARTINGQSSPLTLQSALNLKSGDQIWMEIDGRISPGAYLVDYRREQHTHFTGWMLQEEIVASL
;
A
#
# COMPACT_ATOMS: atom_id res chain seq x y z
N MET A 1 65.59 -50.90 -44.76
CA MET A 1 65.40 -51.03 -46.23
C MET A 1 63.92 -50.77 -46.48
N VAL A 2 63.52 -49.58 -46.99
CA VAL A 2 63.45 -49.21 -48.44
C VAL A 2 62.39 -50.08 -49.16
N ALA A 3 61.41 -49.60 -49.92
CA ALA A 3 60.91 -48.27 -50.29
C ALA A 3 59.57 -48.38 -51.07
N ILE A 4 58.71 -47.35 -50.93
CA ILE A 4 58.04 -46.45 -51.92
C ILE A 4 58.16 -46.79 -53.44
N PRO A 5 57.29 -46.31 -54.39
CA PRO A 5 55.95 -45.62 -54.35
C PRO A 5 54.86 -46.29 -55.24
N ILE A 6 53.61 -45.74 -55.29
CA ILE A 6 52.86 -45.34 -56.52
C ILE A 6 51.45 -44.76 -56.19
N LYS A 7 51.05 -43.73 -56.96
CA LYS A 7 49.83 -42.88 -56.95
C LYS A 7 48.53 -43.67 -57.26
N PHE A 8 47.42 -43.47 -56.54
CA PHE A 8 46.33 -42.46 -56.68
C PHE A 8 45.56 -42.46 -58.01
N VAL A 9 44.24 -42.76 -57.96
CA VAL A 9 43.09 -41.95 -58.45
C VAL A 9 41.75 -42.72 -58.27
N PHE A 10 40.77 -41.99 -57.72
CA PHE A 10 39.29 -42.08 -57.71
C PHE A 10 38.53 -43.25 -58.34
N VAL A 11 37.54 -43.77 -57.59
CA VAL A 11 36.06 -43.64 -57.76
C VAL A 11 35.41 -44.60 -56.75
N ILE A 12 34.51 -44.14 -55.86
CA ILE A 12 33.62 -45.05 -55.11
C ILE A 12 32.18 -44.52 -55.12
N VAL A 13 31.33 -45.29 -55.80
CA VAL A 13 29.91 -45.48 -55.52
C VAL A 13 29.82 -46.62 -54.50
N LEU A 14 28.99 -46.50 -53.45
CA LEU A 14 28.28 -47.67 -52.91
C LEU A 14 27.14 -47.27 -51.96
N ALA A 15 25.97 -47.81 -52.29
CA ALA A 15 24.77 -47.86 -51.48
C ALA A 15 24.92 -48.83 -50.29
N VAL A 16 24.20 -48.59 -49.19
CA VAL A 16 23.84 -49.64 -48.23
C VAL A 16 22.40 -49.44 -47.76
N ALA A 17 21.61 -50.50 -47.94
CA ALA A 17 20.24 -50.65 -47.47
C ALA A 17 20.19 -51.25 -46.05
N CYS A 18 19.24 -50.73 -45.27
CA CYS A 18 18.52 -51.27 -44.10
C CYS A 18 18.92 -52.64 -43.50
N CYS A 19 19.25 -52.67 -42.20
CA CYS A 19 18.29 -53.01 -41.12
C CYS A 19 18.92 -53.01 -39.71
N HIS A 20 18.14 -52.46 -38.76
CA HIS A 20 18.03 -52.80 -37.33
C HIS A 20 19.22 -52.58 -36.38
N CYS A 21 19.15 -51.47 -35.63
CA CYS A 21 19.30 -51.53 -34.18
C CYS A 21 18.24 -50.63 -33.52
N GLN A 22 17.46 -51.23 -32.63
CA GLN A 22 16.50 -50.55 -31.76
C GLN A 22 17.27 -49.59 -30.84
N SER A 23 16.91 -48.30 -30.84
CA SER A 23 17.16 -47.44 -29.69
C SER A 23 15.87 -47.37 -28.86
N GLU A 24 16.01 -47.70 -27.59
CA GLU A 24 14.97 -47.60 -26.58
C GLU A 24 14.41 -46.18 -26.53
N LYS A 25 13.08 -46.08 -26.60
CA LYS A 25 12.34 -44.85 -26.32
C LYS A 25 12.55 -44.47 -24.85
N ILE A 26 13.44 -43.53 -24.59
CA ILE A 26 13.41 -42.69 -23.38
C ILE A 26 12.44 -41.54 -23.68
N GLY A 27 11.49 -41.31 -22.77
CA GLY A 27 10.29 -40.49 -22.97
C GLY A 27 10.57 -39.11 -23.57
N SER A 28 9.90 -38.81 -24.68
CA SER A 28 9.98 -37.50 -25.33
C SER A 28 9.21 -36.46 -24.52
N ASP A 29 9.93 -35.60 -23.81
CA ASP A 29 9.42 -34.27 -23.52
C ASP A 29 9.20 -33.56 -24.86
N SER A 30 7.94 -33.22 -25.16
CA SER A 30 7.56 -32.41 -26.33
C SER A 30 8.46 -31.18 -26.44
N SER A 31 9.05 -30.96 -27.61
CA SER A 31 10.02 -29.88 -27.83
C SER A 31 9.36 -28.52 -27.54
N THR A 32 10.11 -27.57 -26.97
CA THR A 32 9.59 -26.24 -26.59
C THR A 32 8.93 -25.51 -27.77
N TRP A 33 9.40 -25.76 -28.99
CA TRP A 33 8.87 -25.25 -30.25
C TRP A 33 7.46 -25.78 -30.59
N GLU A 34 7.16 -27.04 -30.27
CA GLU A 34 5.82 -27.62 -30.44
C GLU A 34 4.76 -26.91 -29.57
N LYS A 35 5.12 -26.52 -28.34
CA LYS A 35 4.23 -25.78 -27.44
C LYS A 35 3.92 -24.37 -27.94
N LEU A 36 4.83 -23.78 -28.70
CA LEU A 36 4.67 -22.44 -29.28
C LEU A 36 4.01 -22.44 -30.65
N GLN A 37 3.78 -23.61 -31.24
CA GLN A 37 3.29 -23.74 -32.60
C GLN A 37 4.20 -23.03 -33.62
N ILE A 38 5.52 -22.95 -33.36
CA ILE A 38 6.53 -22.37 -34.26
C ILE A 38 7.41 -23.51 -34.79
N SER A 39 7.73 -23.46 -36.09
CA SER A 39 8.70 -24.40 -36.70
C SER A 39 10.06 -24.28 -36.01
N PRO A 40 10.69 -25.40 -35.59
CA PRO A 40 12.02 -25.36 -34.99
C PRO A 40 13.11 -24.92 -35.99
N ASP A 41 12.89 -25.16 -37.28
CA ASP A 41 13.82 -24.75 -38.34
C ASP A 41 13.47 -23.35 -38.85
N ALA A 42 14.49 -22.50 -39.00
CA ALA A 42 14.35 -21.17 -39.59
C ALA A 42 13.93 -21.30 -41.06
N PHE A 43 12.86 -20.60 -41.43
CA PHE A 43 12.30 -20.56 -42.78
C PHE A 43 13.15 -19.71 -43.73
N SER A 44 13.65 -18.58 -43.22
CA SER A 44 14.53 -17.66 -43.95
C SER A 44 15.25 -16.77 -42.95
N SER A 45 16.24 -16.01 -43.41
CA SER A 45 16.86 -14.94 -42.65
C SER A 45 16.91 -13.64 -43.45
N VAL A 46 17.04 -12.51 -42.75
CA VAL A 46 17.22 -11.18 -43.33
C VAL A 46 18.36 -10.45 -42.61
N GLU A 47 19.23 -9.79 -43.37
CA GLU A 47 20.28 -8.94 -42.81
C GLU A 47 19.70 -7.57 -42.44
N TYR A 48 20.00 -7.11 -41.22
CA TYR A 48 19.65 -5.76 -40.79
C TYR A 48 20.82 -5.15 -40.04
N ALA A 49 21.32 -4.03 -40.56
CA ALA A 49 22.59 -3.43 -40.13
C ALA A 49 23.73 -4.49 -40.14
N ASN A 50 24.31 -4.78 -38.99
CA ASN A 50 25.42 -5.72 -38.82
C ASN A 50 25.01 -7.08 -38.23
N PHE A 51 23.72 -7.44 -38.23
CA PHE A 51 23.25 -8.71 -37.68
C PHE A 51 22.18 -9.40 -38.52
N LEU A 52 22.16 -10.74 -38.40
CA LEU A 52 21.16 -11.59 -39.03
C LEU A 52 19.91 -11.72 -38.15
N ILE A 53 18.75 -11.64 -38.78
CA ILE A 53 17.45 -11.89 -38.16
C ILE A 53 16.87 -13.16 -38.77
N GLU A 54 16.57 -14.12 -37.93
CA GLU A 54 15.99 -15.41 -38.35
C GLU A 54 14.47 -15.32 -38.33
N ILE A 55 13.84 -15.88 -39.35
CA ILE A 55 12.40 -15.87 -39.57
C ILE A 55 11.89 -17.32 -39.52
N TYR A 56 10.78 -17.53 -38.83
CA TYR A 56 10.20 -18.82 -38.53
C TYR A 56 8.73 -18.86 -38.95
N GLU A 57 8.25 -20.02 -39.39
CA GLU A 57 6.84 -20.22 -39.74
C GLU A 57 6.02 -20.73 -38.56
N HIS A 58 4.73 -20.37 -38.54
CA HIS A 58 3.76 -21.04 -37.69
C HIS A 58 3.50 -22.45 -38.21
N THR A 59 3.46 -23.44 -37.32
CA THR A 59 3.28 -24.88 -37.64
C THR A 59 2.01 -25.17 -38.45
N ASP A 60 0.96 -24.37 -38.30
CA ASP A 60 -0.29 -24.48 -39.07
C ASP A 60 -0.23 -23.90 -40.49
N ASN A 61 0.83 -23.16 -40.87
CA ASN A 61 0.95 -22.55 -42.20
C ASN A 61 0.93 -23.61 -43.33
N ASN A 62 1.38 -24.83 -43.03
CA ASN A 62 1.52 -25.93 -43.98
C ASN A 62 0.38 -26.98 -43.87
N LYS A 63 -0.64 -26.76 -43.02
CA LYS A 63 -1.80 -27.66 -42.91
C LYS A 63 -2.81 -27.40 -44.04
N ALA A 64 -3.36 -28.47 -44.62
CA ALA A 64 -4.28 -28.40 -45.76
C ALA A 64 -5.59 -27.60 -45.51
N ALA A 65 -5.94 -27.34 -44.24
CA ALA A 65 -7.11 -26.54 -43.85
C ALA A 65 -6.85 -25.01 -43.94
N THR A 66 -5.59 -24.59 -44.06
CA THR A 66 -5.18 -23.18 -44.12
C THR A 66 -5.20 -22.68 -45.57
N THR A 67 -6.35 -22.81 -46.26
CA THR A 67 -6.53 -22.36 -47.65
C THR A 67 -6.64 -20.84 -47.79
N ASN A 68 -6.75 -20.12 -46.66
CA ASN A 68 -6.91 -18.67 -46.64
C ASN A 68 -5.57 -17.98 -46.28
N MET A 69 -4.97 -17.29 -47.25
CA MET A 69 -3.64 -16.65 -47.12
C MET A 69 -3.55 -15.61 -45.97
N SER A 70 -4.69 -15.07 -45.55
CA SER A 70 -4.81 -14.14 -44.41
C SER A 70 -4.59 -14.79 -43.03
N GLN A 71 -4.49 -16.12 -42.95
CA GLN A 71 -4.29 -16.86 -41.70
C GLN A 71 -2.85 -17.30 -41.46
N LYS A 72 -1.97 -17.21 -42.47
CA LYS A 72 -0.55 -17.54 -42.30
C LYS A 72 0.13 -16.55 -41.37
N LYS A 73 0.96 -17.05 -40.46
CA LYS A 73 1.68 -16.27 -39.45
C LYS A 73 3.17 -16.57 -39.48
N TYR A 74 3.97 -15.54 -39.27
CA TYR A 74 5.43 -15.62 -39.26
C TYR A 74 5.98 -15.01 -37.98
N PHE A 75 7.09 -15.56 -37.51
CA PHE A 75 7.80 -15.06 -36.35
C PHE A 75 9.24 -14.71 -36.70
N TYR A 76 9.85 -13.78 -35.97
CA TYR A 76 11.28 -13.50 -36.10
C TYR A 76 11.98 -13.44 -34.75
N SER A 77 13.29 -13.72 -34.73
CA SER A 77 14.09 -13.74 -33.51
C SER A 77 14.17 -12.35 -32.85
N PRO A 78 14.23 -12.28 -31.51
CA PRO A 78 14.32 -11.01 -30.81
C PRO A 78 15.65 -10.31 -31.10
N LEU A 79 15.63 -8.98 -31.10
CA LEU A 79 16.76 -8.16 -31.50
C LEU A 79 17.85 -8.06 -30.43
N ALA A 80 17.45 -7.83 -29.17
CA ALA A 80 18.35 -7.61 -28.04
C ALA A 80 19.41 -6.51 -28.28
N ILE A 81 19.00 -5.36 -28.83
CA ILE A 81 19.90 -4.23 -29.13
C ILE A 81 20.11 -3.37 -27.89
N LEU A 82 21.36 -3.14 -27.50
CA LEU A 82 21.68 -2.27 -26.36
C LEU A 82 21.45 -0.80 -26.73
N ASP A 83 20.59 -0.11 -25.97
CA ASP A 83 20.52 1.34 -26.01
C ASP A 83 21.59 1.91 -25.08
N HIS A 84 22.82 1.98 -25.60
CA HIS A 84 24.00 2.34 -24.82
C HIS A 84 23.91 3.75 -24.20
N LYS A 85 23.11 4.66 -24.77
CA LYS A 85 22.90 6.02 -24.26
C LYS A 85 21.94 6.08 -23.08
N SER A 86 21.15 5.03 -22.87
CA SER A 86 20.17 4.94 -21.78
C SER A 86 20.77 4.63 -20.41
N ALA A 87 22.05 4.24 -20.36
CA ALA A 87 22.75 3.92 -19.12
C ALA A 87 22.65 5.09 -18.15
N VAL A 88 22.27 4.86 -16.90
CA VAL A 88 22.19 5.88 -15.83
C VAL A 88 22.53 5.24 -14.49
N SER A 89 23.35 5.93 -13.70
CA SER A 89 23.63 5.57 -12.31
C SER A 89 22.56 6.17 -11.40
N SER A 90 22.15 5.41 -10.39
CA SER A 90 21.14 5.82 -9.42
C SER A 90 21.35 5.14 -8.07
N TYR A 91 20.90 5.75 -6.98
CA TYR A 91 20.93 5.12 -5.66
C TYR A 91 19.56 4.64 -5.24
N ASN A 92 19.39 3.33 -5.09
CA ASN A 92 18.13 2.74 -4.67
C ASN A 92 17.99 2.81 -3.15
N ARG A 93 17.10 3.69 -2.69
CA ARG A 93 16.89 3.95 -1.26
C ARG A 93 16.25 2.77 -0.51
N PHE A 94 15.58 1.85 -1.22
CA PHE A 94 14.94 0.68 -0.62
C PHE A 94 15.94 -0.46 -0.42
N THR A 95 16.76 -0.76 -1.43
CA THR A 95 17.81 -1.79 -1.34
C THR A 95 19.08 -1.27 -0.66
N LYS A 96 19.20 0.05 -0.47
CA LYS A 96 20.40 0.76 0.01
C LYS A 96 21.65 0.43 -0.83
N GLN A 97 21.45 0.25 -2.13
CA GLN A 97 22.50 -0.08 -3.09
C GLN A 97 22.57 0.95 -4.22
N PRO A 98 23.78 1.32 -4.66
CA PRO A 98 23.96 2.00 -5.94
C PRO A 98 23.67 1.01 -7.08
N GLU A 99 22.91 1.46 -8.07
CA GLU A 99 22.45 0.67 -9.20
C GLU A 99 22.62 1.44 -10.51
N MET A 100 23.24 0.80 -11.50
CA MET A 100 23.32 1.28 -12.87
C MET A 100 22.17 0.67 -13.67
N ARG A 101 21.34 1.49 -14.29
CA ARG A 101 20.19 1.05 -15.09
C ARG A 101 20.41 1.36 -16.55
N PHE A 102 20.01 0.45 -17.43
CA PHE A 102 20.11 0.62 -18.87
C PHE A 102 18.98 -0.14 -19.58
N ARG A 103 18.75 0.19 -20.84
CA ARG A 103 17.64 -0.30 -21.63
C ARG A 103 18.15 -1.16 -22.79
N ILE A 104 17.44 -2.25 -23.04
CA ILE A 104 17.63 -3.09 -24.23
C ILE A 104 16.35 -3.07 -25.07
N GLU A 105 16.50 -2.82 -26.37
CA GLU A 105 15.44 -2.91 -27.36
C GLU A 105 15.29 -4.35 -27.85
N MET A 106 14.10 -4.90 -27.68
CA MET A 106 13.79 -6.30 -27.98
C MET A 106 13.21 -6.46 -29.39
N TRP A 107 12.50 -5.44 -29.90
CA TRP A 107 11.99 -5.38 -31.27
C TRP A 107 11.64 -3.93 -31.65
N ASN A 108 11.65 -3.61 -32.95
CA ASN A 108 11.24 -2.31 -33.47
C ASN A 108 10.50 -2.42 -34.82
N ASP A 109 9.78 -1.35 -35.18
CA ASP A 109 8.93 -1.34 -36.38
C ASP A 109 9.75 -1.39 -37.68
N LYS A 110 10.98 -0.84 -37.68
CA LYS A 110 11.86 -0.83 -38.86
C LYS A 110 12.24 -2.24 -39.27
N VAL A 111 12.70 -3.04 -38.30
CA VAL A 111 13.02 -4.45 -38.51
C VAL A 111 11.79 -5.24 -38.94
N GLN A 112 10.65 -5.03 -38.27
CA GLN A 112 9.42 -5.73 -38.64
C GLN A 112 9.02 -5.42 -40.09
N ASN A 113 9.18 -4.17 -40.55
CA ASN A 113 8.91 -3.78 -41.93
C ASN A 113 9.88 -4.43 -42.93
N GLU A 114 11.18 -4.50 -42.61
CA GLU A 114 12.16 -5.21 -43.45
C GLU A 114 11.87 -6.71 -43.53
N VAL A 115 11.48 -7.35 -42.41
CA VAL A 115 11.06 -8.76 -42.40
C VAL A 115 9.81 -8.96 -43.26
N VAL A 116 8.82 -8.06 -43.17
CA VAL A 116 7.61 -8.11 -44.00
C VAL A 116 7.95 -7.94 -45.48
N LYS A 117 8.83 -7.00 -45.83
CA LYS A 117 9.30 -6.78 -47.20
C LYS A 117 9.98 -8.03 -47.75
N HIS A 118 10.94 -8.60 -47.00
CA HIS A 118 11.63 -9.83 -47.36
C HIS A 118 10.66 -11.01 -47.53
N LEU A 119 9.69 -11.18 -46.63
CA LEU A 119 8.65 -12.21 -46.73
C LEU A 119 7.77 -12.02 -47.97
N ASN A 120 7.42 -10.79 -48.34
CA ASN A 120 6.66 -10.51 -49.55
C ASN A 120 7.41 -10.88 -50.83
N GLU A 121 8.74 -10.78 -50.83
CA GLU A 121 9.59 -11.15 -51.97
C GLU A 121 9.67 -12.68 -52.14
N ILE A 122 9.69 -13.45 -51.05
CA ILE A 122 9.94 -14.90 -51.12
C ILE A 122 8.68 -15.79 -51.07
N VAL A 123 7.57 -15.33 -50.45
CA VAL A 123 6.38 -16.20 -50.26
C VAL A 123 5.34 -16.05 -51.39
N GLY A 124 5.55 -15.13 -52.34
CA GLY A 124 4.72 -15.02 -53.55
C GLY A 124 3.27 -14.56 -53.33
N HIS A 125 2.95 -14.04 -52.14
CA HIS A 125 1.66 -13.46 -51.78
C HIS A 125 1.84 -12.32 -50.75
N GLU A 126 0.86 -11.42 -50.67
CA GLU A 126 0.95 -10.25 -49.76
C GLU A 126 0.85 -10.65 -48.28
N ILE A 127 1.95 -10.49 -47.55
CA ILE A 127 2.06 -10.57 -46.10
C ILE A 127 1.89 -9.18 -45.49
N LYS A 128 0.92 -9.06 -44.60
CA LYS A 128 0.66 -7.84 -43.84
C LYS A 128 1.47 -7.80 -42.55
N SER A 129 1.81 -6.59 -42.09
CA SER A 129 2.59 -6.37 -40.86
C SER A 129 1.99 -7.05 -39.61
N ASN A 130 0.67 -7.17 -39.51
CA ASN A 130 0.00 -7.84 -38.38
C ASN A 130 0.15 -9.37 -38.36
N GLN A 131 0.62 -9.98 -39.45
CA GLN A 131 0.90 -11.41 -39.58
C GLN A 131 2.33 -11.79 -39.17
N VAL A 132 3.19 -10.79 -38.93
CA VAL A 132 4.59 -10.95 -38.53
C VAL A 132 4.77 -10.44 -37.11
N ARG A 133 5.37 -11.23 -36.21
CA ARG A 133 5.62 -10.85 -34.82
C ARG A 133 6.95 -11.37 -34.30
N VAL A 134 7.52 -10.73 -33.29
CA VAL A 134 8.66 -11.32 -32.57
C VAL A 134 8.23 -12.60 -31.84
N ILE A 135 9.14 -13.57 -31.68
CA ILE A 135 8.90 -14.78 -30.89
C ILE A 135 8.39 -14.38 -29.48
N PRO A 136 7.26 -14.94 -29.01
CA PRO A 136 6.65 -14.52 -27.75
C PRO A 136 7.49 -14.93 -26.53
N MET A 137 7.98 -13.95 -25.76
CA MET A 137 8.75 -14.18 -24.54
C MET A 137 7.95 -13.72 -23.32
N LYS A 138 7.94 -14.51 -22.24
CA LYS A 138 7.23 -14.17 -21.00
C LYS A 138 8.15 -13.73 -19.88
N LYS A 139 9.33 -14.35 -19.80
CA LYS A 139 10.35 -13.98 -18.81
C LYS A 139 11.70 -13.82 -19.47
N ILE A 140 12.46 -12.84 -18.99
CA ILE A 140 13.78 -12.48 -19.50
C ILE A 140 14.72 -12.31 -18.32
N ILE A 141 15.97 -12.73 -18.46
CA ILE A 141 17.03 -12.45 -17.50
C ILE A 141 18.31 -12.08 -18.24
N LEU A 142 19.08 -11.18 -17.64
CA LEU A 142 20.40 -10.80 -18.08
C LEU A 142 21.43 -11.69 -17.40
N THR A 143 22.37 -12.24 -18.16
CA THR A 143 23.48 -13.05 -17.63
C THR A 143 24.81 -12.58 -18.20
N SER A 144 25.89 -12.94 -17.51
CA SER A 144 27.26 -12.72 -17.96
C SER A 144 28.02 -14.04 -17.81
N ASN A 145 28.83 -14.36 -18.82
CA ASN A 145 29.74 -15.50 -18.75
C ASN A 145 31.12 -15.11 -18.19
N VAL A 146 31.28 -13.84 -17.82
CA VAL A 146 32.48 -13.29 -17.19
C VAL A 146 32.17 -12.99 -15.72
N PRO A 147 32.94 -13.54 -14.77
CA PRO A 147 32.81 -13.21 -13.36
C PRO A 147 33.26 -11.76 -13.12
N THR A 148 32.46 -10.97 -12.39
CA THR A 148 32.72 -9.54 -12.16
C THR A 148 32.90 -9.23 -10.69
N GLU A 149 33.93 -8.44 -10.36
CA GLU A 149 34.25 -8.06 -8.98
C GLU A 149 33.52 -6.79 -8.55
N ASP A 150 33.23 -5.90 -9.48
CA ASP A 150 32.79 -4.52 -9.22
C ASP A 150 31.26 -4.33 -9.23
N TYR A 151 30.54 -5.27 -9.84
CA TYR A 151 29.07 -5.25 -9.90
C TYR A 151 28.46 -6.65 -9.79
N SER A 152 27.15 -6.72 -9.64
CA SER A 152 26.34 -7.95 -9.70
C SER A 152 25.13 -7.76 -10.57
N ILE A 153 24.72 -8.83 -11.23
CA ILE A 153 23.53 -8.88 -12.07
C ILE A 153 22.39 -9.47 -11.24
N SER A 154 21.18 -8.95 -11.40
CA SER A 154 20.00 -9.50 -10.73
C SER A 154 19.80 -10.98 -11.12
N PRO A 155 19.75 -11.92 -10.15
CA PRO A 155 19.49 -13.33 -10.42
C PRO A 155 18.00 -13.63 -10.65
N VAL A 156 17.16 -12.60 -10.74
CA VAL A 156 15.69 -12.73 -10.82
C VAL A 156 15.21 -12.54 -12.25
N TRP A 157 14.43 -13.51 -12.74
CA TRP A 157 13.73 -13.42 -14.02
C TRP A 157 12.71 -12.28 -14.02
N ALA A 158 12.89 -11.30 -14.91
CA ALA A 158 11.95 -10.21 -15.14
C ALA A 158 10.77 -10.68 -15.99
N ASN A 159 9.55 -10.25 -15.65
CA ASN A 159 8.40 -10.43 -16.52
C ASN A 159 8.50 -9.45 -17.69
N TYR A 160 8.26 -9.95 -18.91
CA TYR A 160 8.27 -9.13 -20.10
C TYR A 160 6.92 -9.20 -20.81
N ASP A 161 6.38 -8.03 -21.14
CA ASP A 161 5.21 -7.94 -22.02
C ASP A 161 5.70 -7.89 -23.46
N SER A 162 5.30 -8.89 -24.25
CA SER A 162 5.57 -8.96 -25.70
C SER A 162 5.16 -7.69 -26.49
N LYS A 163 4.27 -6.84 -25.96
CA LYS A 163 3.92 -5.54 -26.57
C LYS A 163 4.95 -4.43 -26.29
N SER A 164 5.79 -4.57 -25.28
CA SER A 164 6.82 -3.59 -24.95
C SER A 164 8.00 -3.71 -25.90
N LYS A 165 8.39 -2.64 -26.59
CA LYS A 165 9.55 -2.65 -27.51
C LYS A 165 10.90 -2.81 -26.80
N SER A 166 10.97 -2.44 -25.53
CA SER A 166 12.20 -2.45 -24.74
C SER A 166 11.96 -2.83 -23.28
N ILE A 167 13.03 -3.19 -22.58
CA ILE A 167 13.04 -3.56 -21.16
C ILE A 167 14.24 -2.91 -20.45
N TRP A 168 14.07 -2.55 -19.19
CA TRP A 168 15.14 -2.02 -18.34
C TRP A 168 15.81 -3.13 -17.54
N PHE A 169 17.14 -3.11 -17.50
CA PHE A 169 17.96 -3.92 -16.62
C PHE A 169 18.72 -3.04 -15.62
N SER A 170 19.15 -3.65 -14.53
CA SER A 170 19.93 -3.01 -13.47
C SER A 170 21.12 -3.88 -13.10
N LEU A 171 22.29 -3.25 -12.97
CA LEU A 171 23.48 -3.81 -12.32
C LEU A 171 23.59 -3.17 -10.94
N SER A 172 23.71 -3.98 -9.89
CA SER A 172 23.99 -3.48 -8.54
C SER A 172 25.50 -3.34 -8.36
N CYS A 173 25.98 -2.14 -8.08
CA CYS A 173 27.41 -1.86 -7.84
C CYS A 173 27.73 -1.87 -6.35
N TYR A 174 29.01 -2.06 -6.02
CA TYR A 174 29.48 -1.99 -4.63
C TYR A 174 29.87 -0.59 -4.18
N ASP A 175 30.21 0.29 -5.13
CA ASP A 175 30.52 1.69 -4.91
C ASP A 175 29.70 2.55 -5.89
N PRO A 176 29.08 3.65 -5.46
CA PRO A 176 28.43 4.59 -6.36
C PRO A 176 29.32 5.05 -7.52
N LYS A 177 30.62 5.25 -7.27
CA LYS A 177 31.59 5.66 -8.31
C LYS A 177 31.73 4.62 -9.41
N ILE A 178 31.71 3.33 -9.05
CA ILE A 178 31.76 2.22 -10.01
C ILE A 178 30.52 2.27 -10.92
N CYS A 179 29.34 2.55 -10.36
CA CYS A 179 28.12 2.67 -11.16
C CYS A 179 28.15 3.88 -12.10
N ASP A 180 28.76 4.99 -11.68
CA ASP A 180 28.97 6.16 -12.53
C ASP A 180 29.95 5.83 -13.67
N GLU A 181 31.08 5.20 -13.35
CA GLU A 181 32.11 4.76 -14.32
C GLU A 181 31.55 3.76 -15.33
N LEU A 182 30.83 2.73 -14.87
CA LEU A 182 30.18 1.74 -15.75
C LEU A 182 29.13 2.38 -16.66
N ALA A 183 28.37 3.36 -16.16
CA ALA A 183 27.38 4.07 -16.98
C ALA A 183 28.07 4.89 -18.07
N ASP A 184 29.17 5.56 -17.74
CA ASP A 184 29.96 6.33 -18.70
C ASP A 184 30.68 5.43 -19.70
N GLU A 185 31.21 4.28 -19.27
CA GLU A 185 31.82 3.27 -20.13
C GLU A 185 30.78 2.65 -21.08
N MET A 186 29.57 2.31 -20.60
CA MET A 186 28.50 1.84 -21.47
C MET A 186 28.15 2.87 -22.54
N ARG A 187 28.11 4.16 -22.19
CA ARG A 187 27.80 5.22 -23.16
C ARG A 187 28.91 5.44 -24.18
N SER A 188 30.18 5.38 -23.75
CA SER A 188 31.35 5.78 -24.54
C SER A 188 32.03 4.62 -25.28
N ALA A 189 32.06 3.43 -24.68
CA ALA A 189 32.71 2.22 -25.19
C ALA A 189 31.83 0.97 -24.99
N PRO A 190 30.62 0.92 -25.59
CA PRO A 190 29.65 -0.15 -25.34
C PRO A 190 30.13 -1.55 -25.76
N LYS A 191 31.18 -1.66 -26.57
CA LYS A 191 31.78 -2.95 -27.00
C LYS A 191 32.33 -3.78 -25.86
N HIS A 192 32.71 -3.17 -24.74
CA HIS A 192 33.22 -3.88 -23.55
C HIS A 192 32.14 -4.68 -22.80
N LEU A 193 30.91 -4.70 -23.30
CA LEU A 193 29.73 -5.31 -22.67
C LEU A 193 29.18 -6.48 -23.51
N ASP A 194 29.96 -6.98 -24.46
CA ASP A 194 29.62 -8.10 -25.35
C ASP A 194 29.53 -9.46 -24.61
N HIS A 195 30.09 -9.54 -23.41
CA HIS A 195 29.99 -10.71 -22.52
C HIS A 195 28.60 -10.93 -21.92
N PHE A 196 27.68 -9.96 -22.06
CA PHE A 196 26.31 -10.11 -21.61
C PHE A 196 25.44 -10.86 -22.62
N LYS A 197 24.61 -11.76 -22.10
CA LYS A 197 23.61 -12.51 -22.85
C LYS A 197 22.24 -12.31 -22.23
N LEU A 198 21.21 -12.41 -23.06
CA LEU A 198 19.82 -12.48 -22.61
C LEU A 198 19.32 -13.91 -22.72
N LEU A 199 18.81 -14.41 -21.61
CA LEU A 199 18.14 -15.70 -21.55
C LEU A 199 16.62 -15.48 -21.47
N PHE A 200 15.86 -16.27 -22.23
CA PHE A 200 14.43 -16.13 -22.34
C PHE A 200 13.68 -17.40 -21.98
N ARG A 201 12.45 -17.20 -21.52
CA ARG A 201 11.50 -18.25 -21.23
C ARG A 201 10.13 -17.94 -21.81
N LEU A 202 9.57 -18.96 -22.44
CA LEU A 202 8.36 -18.94 -23.25
C LEU A 202 7.17 -19.51 -22.45
N SER A 203 7.43 -20.41 -21.48
CA SER A 203 6.40 -21.08 -20.64
C SER A 203 6.63 -20.99 -19.11
N SER A 204 5.64 -21.41 -18.31
CA SER A 204 5.67 -21.34 -16.83
C SER A 204 5.76 -22.73 -16.14
N GLN A 205 6.80 -23.53 -16.36
CA GLN A 205 7.11 -24.80 -15.65
C GLN A 205 8.58 -25.19 -15.81
N THR A 206 9.32 -25.95 -15.00
CA THR A 206 9.43 -26.24 -13.55
C THR A 206 10.95 -26.25 -13.29
N SER A 207 11.43 -25.82 -12.12
CA SER A 207 12.86 -25.91 -11.83
C SER A 207 13.32 -27.36 -11.76
N GLN A 208 14.48 -27.65 -12.31
CA GLN A 208 15.15 -28.94 -12.18
C GLN A 208 16.18 -28.89 -11.05
N THR A 209 16.74 -30.05 -10.70
CA THR A 209 17.61 -30.16 -9.55
C THR A 209 18.74 -31.15 -9.83
N LYS A 210 19.99 -30.68 -9.73
CA LYS A 210 21.23 -31.41 -10.05
C LYS A 210 22.14 -31.37 -8.84
N GLN A 211 23.02 -32.34 -8.73
CA GLN A 211 23.99 -32.40 -7.65
C GLN A 211 25.29 -31.74 -8.10
N THR A 212 25.76 -30.76 -7.33
CA THR A 212 27.09 -30.14 -7.48
C THR A 212 27.97 -30.53 -6.31
N THR A 213 29.29 -30.57 -6.51
CA THR A 213 30.26 -30.94 -5.47
C THR A 213 31.10 -29.73 -5.11
N ILE A 214 31.09 -29.35 -3.83
CA ILE A 214 32.02 -28.37 -3.28
C ILE A 214 33.31 -29.14 -2.93
N SER A 215 34.32 -28.97 -3.78
CA SER A 215 35.66 -29.56 -3.61
C SER A 215 36.60 -28.62 -2.86
N ILE A 216 37.72 -29.15 -2.35
CA ILE A 216 38.78 -28.31 -1.74
C ILE A 216 39.34 -27.29 -2.75
N ASP A 217 39.48 -27.68 -4.01
CA ASP A 217 40.03 -26.83 -5.07
C ASP A 217 39.11 -25.62 -5.31
N SER A 218 37.79 -25.85 -5.40
CA SER A 218 36.81 -24.78 -5.57
C SER A 218 36.71 -23.83 -4.36
N VAL A 219 37.06 -24.30 -3.16
CA VAL A 219 37.06 -23.48 -1.93
C VAL A 219 38.35 -22.69 -1.78
N THR A 220 39.50 -23.30 -2.09
CA THR A 220 40.82 -22.68 -1.98
C THR A 220 41.12 -21.70 -3.11
N SER A 221 40.54 -21.90 -4.30
CA SER A 221 40.54 -20.93 -5.40
C SER A 221 39.71 -19.67 -5.08
N GLY A 222 38.79 -19.78 -4.11
CA GLY A 222 38.00 -18.66 -3.61
C GLY A 222 38.89 -17.55 -3.04
N SER A 223 38.54 -16.28 -3.34
CA SER A 223 39.33 -15.11 -2.94
C SER A 223 39.50 -14.95 -1.43
N MET A 224 38.63 -15.58 -0.63
CA MET A 224 38.72 -15.54 0.83
C MET A 224 39.81 -16.45 1.36
N VAL A 225 39.73 -17.73 0.99
CA VAL A 225 40.56 -18.79 1.57
C VAL A 225 41.97 -18.64 1.05
N SER A 226 42.14 -18.30 -0.23
CA SER A 226 43.44 -17.92 -0.80
C SER A 226 44.09 -16.76 -0.04
N HIS A 227 43.36 -15.68 0.25
CA HIS A 227 43.91 -14.55 1.01
C HIS A 227 44.30 -14.94 2.45
N LEU A 228 43.48 -15.73 3.14
CA LEU A 228 43.81 -16.22 4.49
C LEU A 228 45.00 -17.17 4.50
N LEU A 229 45.08 -18.07 3.52
CA LEU A 229 46.20 -18.99 3.36
C LEU A 229 47.51 -18.25 3.05
N GLN A 230 47.46 -17.22 2.22
CA GLN A 230 48.60 -16.37 1.87
C GLN A 230 49.05 -15.50 3.06
N LYS A 231 48.10 -14.89 3.80
CA LYS A 231 48.42 -14.00 4.92
C LYS A 231 48.99 -14.74 6.13
N PHE A 232 48.63 -16.00 6.33
CA PHE A 232 49.04 -16.81 7.49
C PHE A 232 49.78 -18.09 7.07
N GLU A 233 50.75 -17.99 6.16
CA GLU A 233 51.46 -19.11 5.55
C GLU A 233 52.00 -20.15 6.56
N ASP A 234 52.40 -19.73 7.76
CA ASP A 234 52.99 -20.59 8.81
C ASP A 234 52.01 -21.06 9.91
N LYS A 235 50.72 -20.67 9.84
CA LYS A 235 49.72 -21.02 10.87
C LYS A 235 48.67 -22.00 10.37
N ASN A 236 48.47 -23.08 11.11
CA ASN A 236 47.38 -24.04 10.86
C ASN A 236 46.03 -23.59 11.44
N GLU A 237 46.04 -22.64 12.37
CA GLU A 237 44.83 -22.14 13.02
C GLU A 237 44.90 -20.63 13.17
N ILE A 238 43.80 -19.97 12.82
CA ILE A 238 43.62 -18.54 13.00
C ILE A 238 42.30 -18.25 13.70
N PHE A 239 42.19 -17.06 14.27
CA PHE A 239 41.01 -16.61 15.01
C PHE A 239 40.46 -15.31 14.42
N LEU A 240 39.16 -15.23 14.24
CA LEU A 240 38.44 -14.05 13.77
C LEU A 240 37.68 -13.39 14.93
N THR A 241 37.69 -12.06 15.02
CA THR A 241 36.80 -11.34 15.94
C THR A 241 35.35 -11.45 15.48
N ALA A 242 34.36 -11.23 16.36
CA ALA A 242 32.94 -11.21 15.96
C ALA A 242 32.65 -10.16 14.85
N SER A 243 33.38 -9.05 14.84
CA SER A 243 33.26 -8.02 13.80
C SER A 243 33.85 -8.50 12.46
N ASP A 244 35.03 -9.13 12.50
CA ASP A 244 35.68 -9.66 11.29
C ASP A 244 34.96 -10.88 10.76
N GLU A 245 34.47 -11.75 11.63
CA GLU A 245 33.52 -12.82 11.31
C GLU A 245 32.29 -12.21 10.63
N LYS A 246 31.64 -11.19 11.21
CA LYS A 246 30.47 -10.56 10.58
C LYS A 246 30.79 -9.94 9.21
N LYS A 247 31.95 -9.29 9.06
CA LYS A 247 32.44 -8.70 7.80
C LYS A 247 32.72 -9.79 6.75
N ILE A 248 33.23 -10.93 7.19
CA ILE A 248 33.51 -12.11 6.37
C ILE A 248 32.24 -12.93 6.08
N LEU A 249 31.22 -12.91 6.97
CA LEU A 249 30.05 -13.80 7.00
C LEU A 249 28.70 -13.16 6.63
N THR A 250 28.54 -11.83 6.58
CA THR A 250 27.20 -11.21 6.39
C THR A 250 27.17 -10.07 5.36
N GLU A 251 26.01 -9.93 4.74
CA GLU A 251 25.66 -8.97 3.69
C GLU A 251 25.09 -7.69 4.30
N THR A 252 25.83 -6.59 4.19
CA THR A 252 25.23 -5.25 4.10
C THR A 252 26.01 -4.50 3.04
N ALA A 253 25.28 -3.93 2.10
CA ALA A 253 25.73 -3.73 0.72
C ALA A 253 26.80 -2.65 0.49
N ASN A 254 27.26 -1.98 1.54
CA ASN A 254 28.34 -0.99 1.45
C ASN A 254 29.34 -1.39 2.55
N ASP A 255 30.39 -2.17 2.28
CA ASP A 255 31.66 -1.58 1.83
C ASP A 255 32.68 -2.53 1.13
N LYS A 256 32.30 -3.73 0.67
CA LYS A 256 33.04 -4.52 -0.35
C LYS A 256 32.40 -5.89 -0.49
N LYS A 257 31.98 -6.25 -1.71
CA LYS A 257 31.45 -7.57 -2.08
C LYS A 257 32.20 -8.70 -1.36
N LYS A 258 31.49 -9.38 -0.47
CA LYS A 258 32.03 -10.32 0.51
C LYS A 258 32.58 -11.58 -0.15
N MET A 259 33.73 -12.03 0.33
CA MET A 259 34.55 -13.07 -0.32
C MET A 259 33.89 -14.47 -0.36
N LEU A 260 33.01 -14.79 0.60
CA LEU A 260 32.26 -16.06 0.61
C LEU A 260 31.20 -16.12 -0.49
N THR A 261 30.47 -15.03 -0.71
CA THR A 261 29.46 -14.94 -1.77
C THR A 261 30.14 -15.08 -3.14
N LYS A 262 31.28 -14.39 -3.35
CA LYS A 262 32.08 -14.55 -4.58
C LYS A 262 32.53 -15.99 -4.83
N THR A 263 32.97 -16.70 -3.78
CA THR A 263 33.37 -18.11 -3.86
C THR A 263 32.18 -19.00 -4.23
N ALA A 264 31.00 -18.74 -3.64
CA ALA A 264 29.76 -19.45 -3.98
C ALA A 264 29.33 -19.21 -5.43
N THR A 265 29.41 -17.96 -5.93
CA THR A 265 29.10 -17.63 -7.32
C THR A 265 30.02 -18.37 -8.31
N ASN A 266 31.33 -18.42 -8.04
CA ASN A 266 32.30 -19.12 -8.89
C ASN A 266 32.03 -20.64 -8.94
N ILE A 267 31.74 -21.27 -7.79
CA ILE A 267 31.37 -22.70 -7.72
C ILE A 267 30.13 -22.99 -8.58
N LEU A 268 29.13 -22.09 -8.57
CA LEU A 268 27.94 -22.24 -9.39
C LEU A 268 28.22 -22.04 -10.88
N MET A 269 29.09 -21.09 -11.25
CA MET A 269 29.49 -20.85 -12.65
C MET A 269 30.30 -22.01 -13.23
N GLU A 270 31.19 -22.64 -12.47
CA GLU A 270 31.98 -23.79 -12.93
C GLU A 270 31.13 -25.05 -13.19
N THR A 271 29.93 -25.13 -12.58
CA THR A 271 29.12 -26.37 -12.55
C THR A 271 27.80 -26.27 -13.32
N SER A 272 27.45 -25.07 -13.81
CA SER A 272 26.21 -24.81 -14.57
C SER A 272 26.51 -24.65 -16.05
N ASP A 273 25.65 -25.20 -16.91
CA ASP A 273 25.73 -24.95 -18.36
C ASP A 273 25.26 -23.52 -18.71
N GLU A 274 25.66 -22.95 -19.86
CA GLU A 274 25.29 -21.55 -20.24
C GLU A 274 23.78 -21.27 -20.28
N SER A 275 22.96 -22.32 -20.40
CA SER A 275 21.50 -22.22 -20.43
C SER A 275 20.84 -22.44 -19.06
N GLU A 276 21.62 -22.82 -18.04
CA GLU A 276 21.16 -23.12 -16.69
C GLU A 276 21.33 -21.89 -15.78
N MET A 277 20.22 -21.43 -15.18
CA MET A 277 20.25 -20.33 -14.22
C MET A 277 19.92 -20.84 -12.82
N THR A 278 20.79 -20.54 -11.85
CA THR A 278 20.68 -21.02 -10.47
C THR A 278 19.84 -20.08 -9.60
N SER A 279 19.05 -20.62 -8.67
CA SER A 279 18.21 -19.79 -7.81
C SER A 279 19.01 -19.10 -6.69
N PRO A 280 18.64 -17.87 -6.25
CA PRO A 280 19.30 -17.17 -5.14
C PRO A 280 19.35 -17.98 -3.83
N ASP A 281 18.33 -18.82 -3.59
CA ASP A 281 18.27 -19.71 -2.42
C ASP A 281 19.43 -20.72 -2.41
N THR A 282 19.92 -21.13 -3.59
CA THR A 282 21.04 -22.05 -3.74
C THR A 282 22.36 -21.39 -3.36
N GLU A 283 22.58 -20.16 -3.79
CA GLU A 283 23.78 -19.39 -3.45
C GLU A 283 23.89 -19.21 -1.93
N ASN A 284 22.77 -18.88 -1.26
CA ASN A 284 22.71 -18.80 0.20
C ASN A 284 22.99 -20.14 0.90
N GLN A 285 22.52 -21.25 0.34
CA GLN A 285 22.84 -22.59 0.87
C GLN A 285 24.34 -22.89 0.77
N ILE A 286 24.97 -22.57 -0.37
CA ILE A 286 26.42 -22.75 -0.55
C ILE A 286 27.19 -21.85 0.41
N VAL A 287 26.79 -20.59 0.58
CA VAL A 287 27.42 -19.66 1.54
C VAL A 287 27.35 -20.20 2.98
N ASN A 288 26.22 -20.80 3.37
CA ASN A 288 26.10 -21.43 4.69
C ASN A 288 27.02 -22.66 4.84
N ILE A 289 27.14 -23.48 3.81
CA ILE A 289 28.05 -24.63 3.82
C ILE A 289 29.51 -24.18 3.90
N LEU A 290 29.90 -23.16 3.12
CA LEU A 290 31.23 -22.58 3.17
C LEU A 290 31.54 -21.97 4.55
N LYS A 291 30.55 -21.34 5.18
CA LYS A 291 30.66 -20.83 6.56
C LYS A 291 30.94 -21.93 7.56
N ASP A 292 30.20 -23.03 7.49
CA ASP A 292 30.37 -24.18 8.39
C ASP A 292 31.71 -24.91 8.15
N LEU A 293 32.20 -24.92 6.91
CA LEU A 293 33.51 -25.45 6.57
C LEU A 293 34.65 -24.59 7.14
N LEU A 294 34.50 -23.26 7.12
CA LEU A 294 35.53 -22.34 7.59
C LEU A 294 35.55 -22.19 9.12
N ILE A 295 34.39 -22.05 9.77
CA ILE A 295 34.29 -21.80 11.20
C ILE A 295 34.15 -23.12 11.96
N THR A 296 35.25 -23.53 12.58
CA THR A 296 35.34 -24.84 13.24
C THR A 296 34.85 -24.83 14.68
N SER A 297 34.93 -23.70 15.39
CA SER A 297 34.48 -23.53 16.79
C SER A 297 34.54 -22.07 17.21
N ARG A 298 33.93 -21.73 18.36
CA ARG A 298 34.05 -20.40 19.02
C ARG A 298 34.78 -20.53 20.34
N THR A 299 35.68 -19.60 20.64
CA THR A 299 36.44 -19.54 21.90
C THR A 299 36.36 -18.15 22.52
N THR A 300 36.52 -18.06 23.85
CA THR A 300 36.59 -16.78 24.57
C THR A 300 37.94 -16.67 25.24
N ILE A 301 38.73 -15.66 24.86
CA ILE A 301 40.01 -15.41 25.52
C ILE A 301 39.77 -14.57 26.77
N LYS A 302 40.26 -15.05 27.91
CA LYS A 302 40.22 -14.34 29.20
C LYS A 302 41.58 -13.80 29.64
N GLU A 303 42.70 -14.33 29.12
CA GLU A 303 44.06 -13.95 29.58
C GLU A 303 45.05 -13.80 28.41
N GLN A 304 45.94 -12.81 28.52
CA GLN A 304 46.98 -12.49 27.55
C GLN A 304 48.05 -13.59 27.54
N ASN A 305 48.07 -14.42 26.50
CA ASN A 305 49.27 -15.12 26.08
C ASN A 305 49.73 -14.45 24.77
N ASP A 306 50.87 -13.76 24.80
CA ASP A 306 51.37 -12.92 23.69
C ASP A 306 51.46 -13.68 22.35
N LYS A 307 51.65 -15.00 22.39
CA LYS A 307 51.71 -15.88 21.21
C LYS A 307 50.35 -16.10 20.52
N MET A 308 49.23 -15.88 21.21
CA MET A 308 47.89 -16.16 20.66
C MET A 308 47.39 -15.01 19.80
N TRP A 309 47.74 -13.76 20.13
CA TRP A 309 47.33 -12.58 19.36
C TRP A 309 47.93 -12.53 17.95
N ASP A 310 49.05 -13.21 17.72
CA ASP A 310 49.67 -13.38 16.41
C ASP A 310 48.87 -14.32 15.49
N ALA A 311 47.99 -15.15 16.06
CA ALA A 311 47.06 -16.02 15.34
C ALA A 311 45.67 -15.38 15.13
N VAL A 312 45.43 -14.16 15.63
CA VAL A 312 44.16 -13.43 15.44
C VAL A 312 44.25 -12.58 14.17
N PHE A 313 43.22 -12.62 13.33
CA PHE A 313 43.11 -11.78 12.14
C PHE A 313 42.85 -10.31 12.52
N TRP A 314 43.65 -9.40 11.96
CA TRP A 314 43.46 -7.95 12.08
C TRP A 314 43.46 -7.30 10.69
N ASN A 315 42.50 -6.40 10.45
CA ASN A 315 42.53 -5.47 9.32
C ASN A 315 43.29 -4.20 9.73
N ASP A 316 43.83 -3.43 8.77
CA ASP A 316 44.61 -2.22 9.06
C ASP A 316 43.82 -1.15 9.84
N ASP A 317 42.47 -1.20 9.78
CA ASP A 317 41.56 -0.32 10.52
C ASP A 317 41.29 -0.76 11.98
N ASN A 318 41.66 -1.99 12.36
CA ASN A 318 41.37 -2.57 13.68
C ASN A 318 42.64 -2.61 14.53
N TYR A 319 42.79 -1.66 15.46
CA TYR A 319 43.92 -1.63 16.38
C TYR A 319 43.94 -2.84 17.34
N ARG A 320 45.07 -3.55 17.42
CA ARG A 320 45.26 -4.75 18.26
C ARG A 320 45.03 -4.41 19.75
N PRO A 321 44.16 -5.12 20.50
CA PRO A 321 43.78 -4.78 21.87
C PRO A 321 44.95 -4.77 22.86
N ASP A 322 45.91 -5.67 22.70
CA ASP A 322 47.13 -5.76 23.51
C ASP A 322 48.10 -4.62 23.23
N LYS A 323 48.34 -4.26 21.96
CA LYS A 323 49.17 -3.11 21.58
C LYS A 323 48.54 -1.81 22.10
N MET A 324 47.23 -1.68 21.96
CA MET A 324 46.49 -0.51 22.39
C MET A 324 46.48 -0.38 23.92
N THR A 325 46.28 -1.49 24.63
CA THR A 325 46.40 -1.55 26.09
C THR A 325 47.81 -1.19 26.54
N LYS A 326 48.85 -1.69 25.85
CA LYS A 326 50.25 -1.38 26.14
C LYS A 326 50.52 0.12 25.98
N THR A 327 50.12 0.73 24.86
CA THR A 327 50.26 2.16 24.61
C THR A 327 49.52 2.99 25.67
N LEU A 328 48.28 2.63 26.01
CA LEU A 328 47.49 3.34 27.02
C LEU A 328 48.11 3.23 28.42
N ASN A 329 48.66 2.07 28.78
CA ASN A 329 49.34 1.88 30.06
C ASN A 329 50.70 2.58 30.11
N GLU A 330 51.43 2.65 29.00
CA GLU A 330 52.66 3.45 28.91
C GLU A 330 52.35 4.95 29.11
N ILE A 331 51.23 5.44 28.57
CA ILE A 331 50.74 6.80 28.84
C ILE A 331 50.35 6.94 30.31
N LEU A 332 49.55 6.01 30.85
CA LEU A 332 49.07 6.03 32.23
C LEU A 332 50.23 6.05 33.24
N ASN A 333 51.27 5.23 33.04
CA ASN A 333 52.43 5.14 33.92
C ASN A 333 53.33 6.39 33.89
N LYS A 334 53.22 7.23 32.85
CA LYS A 334 53.96 8.49 32.72
C LYS A 334 53.24 9.69 33.36
N LEU A 335 51.98 9.51 33.78
CA LEU A 335 51.16 10.54 34.44
C LEU A 335 51.27 10.47 35.96
N ASP A 336 51.09 11.61 36.64
CA ASP A 336 50.92 11.61 38.10
C ASP A 336 49.54 11.05 38.52
N THR A 337 49.38 10.74 39.81
CA THR A 337 48.17 10.11 40.35
C THR A 337 46.89 10.92 40.10
N GLU A 338 46.98 12.24 39.99
CA GLU A 338 45.82 13.09 39.69
C GLU A 338 45.43 12.98 38.21
N ASN A 339 46.40 13.01 37.30
CA ASN A 339 46.19 12.92 35.87
C ASN A 339 45.85 11.50 35.40
N GLN A 340 46.33 10.46 36.09
CA GLN A 340 45.90 9.08 35.88
C GLN A 340 44.38 8.91 36.12
N LYS A 341 43.87 9.45 37.24
CA LYS A 341 42.42 9.43 37.55
C LYS A 341 41.60 10.20 36.52
N LYS A 342 42.14 11.31 36.01
CA LYS A 342 41.48 12.11 34.96
C LYS A 342 41.44 11.39 33.62
N LEU A 343 42.53 10.74 33.20
CA LEU A 343 42.57 9.93 31.98
C LEU A 343 41.59 8.75 32.05
N ALA A 344 41.53 8.07 33.19
CA ALA A 344 40.56 6.99 33.42
C ALA A 344 39.10 7.49 33.30
N ASN A 345 38.81 8.68 33.86
CA ASN A 345 37.48 9.30 33.78
C ASN A 345 37.13 9.72 32.33
N LEU A 346 38.08 10.29 31.59
CA LEU A 346 37.93 10.62 30.17
C LEU A 346 37.65 9.38 29.31
N PHE A 347 38.39 8.29 29.52
CA PHE A 347 38.16 7.03 28.84
C PHE A 347 36.77 6.44 29.14
N GLN A 348 36.32 6.51 30.40
CA GLN A 348 34.98 6.09 30.80
C GLN A 348 33.87 6.96 30.17
N LYS A 349 34.11 8.25 29.93
CA LYS A 349 33.15 9.20 29.34
C LYS A 349 33.15 9.26 27.80
N ALA A 350 34.15 8.73 27.11
CA ALA A 350 34.21 8.73 25.64
C ALA A 350 33.09 7.87 25.02
N PRO A 351 32.46 8.24 23.89
CA PRO A 351 31.42 7.41 23.26
C PRO A 351 32.01 6.11 22.65
N GLU A 352 31.27 4.99 22.75
CA GLU A 352 31.62 3.72 22.07
C GLU A 352 31.26 3.79 20.58
N ARG A 353 32.14 3.30 19.69
CA ARG A 353 31.87 3.25 18.24
C ARG A 353 31.02 2.01 17.96
N GLN A 354 29.74 2.16 17.61
CA GLN A 354 28.92 1.03 17.13
C GLN A 354 29.52 0.50 15.82
N SER A 355 30.01 -0.73 15.82
CA SER A 355 30.68 -1.34 14.68
C SER A 355 29.75 -1.45 13.46
N GLY A 356 30.03 -0.69 12.39
CA GLY A 356 29.52 -0.94 11.04
C GLY A 356 28.56 0.07 10.43
N ILE A 357 28.39 1.29 10.97
CA ILE A 357 27.67 2.37 10.29
C ILE A 357 28.69 3.31 9.66
N LYS A 358 28.70 3.38 8.32
CA LYS A 358 29.37 4.46 7.58
C LYS A 358 28.54 5.73 7.80
N LEU A 359 29.15 6.74 8.42
CA LEU A 359 28.51 8.02 8.73
C LEU A 359 28.03 8.66 7.42
N THR A 360 26.77 9.09 7.40
CA THR A 360 26.26 9.94 6.32
C THR A 360 26.84 11.36 6.44
N LEU A 361 26.92 12.12 5.33
CA LEU A 361 27.37 13.53 5.32
C LEU A 361 26.63 14.42 6.36
N ASP A 362 25.41 14.04 6.74
CA ASP A 362 24.62 14.73 7.77
C ASP A 362 25.07 14.38 9.20
N GLU A 363 25.64 13.21 9.44
CA GLU A 363 26.20 12.81 10.75
C GLU A 363 27.60 13.37 10.97
N GLU A 364 28.38 13.60 9.91
CA GLU A 364 29.67 14.31 9.99
C GLU A 364 29.47 15.79 10.38
N GLN A 365 28.36 16.40 9.95
CA GLN A 365 27.92 17.71 10.45
C GLN A 365 27.34 17.64 11.87
N ASN A 366 26.72 16.53 12.25
CA ASN A 366 26.19 16.34 13.60
C ASN A 366 27.31 16.05 14.61
N GLU A 367 28.42 15.42 14.24
CA GLU A 367 29.63 15.29 15.05
C GLU A 367 30.29 16.66 15.31
N LYS A 368 30.34 17.54 14.30
CA LYS A 368 30.77 18.95 14.51
C LYS A 368 29.88 19.71 15.49
N ARG A 369 28.60 19.31 15.63
CA ARG A 369 27.65 19.87 16.62
C ARG A 369 27.76 19.22 18.00
N ILE A 370 28.07 17.92 18.08
CA ILE A 370 28.32 17.22 19.36
C ILE A 370 29.63 17.69 20.01
N GLN A 371 30.64 18.08 19.21
CA GLN A 371 31.87 18.72 19.69
C GLN A 371 31.60 20.05 20.45
N HIS A 372 30.44 20.70 20.22
CA HIS A 372 30.04 21.92 20.93
C HIS A 372 29.22 21.67 22.21
N ASN A 373 28.86 20.42 22.53
CA ASN A 373 27.97 20.09 23.64
C ASN A 373 28.61 19.25 24.75
N TYR A 374 29.94 19.05 24.71
CA TYR A 374 30.69 18.70 25.91
C TYR A 374 30.93 19.98 26.72
N ASP A 375 30.61 19.95 28.01
CA ASP A 375 30.77 21.08 28.94
C ASP A 375 32.10 21.82 28.72
N ALA A 376 32.05 23.11 28.47
CA ALA A 376 33.23 23.98 28.32
C ALA A 376 34.20 23.90 29.53
N ASN A 377 33.72 23.42 30.68
CA ASN A 377 34.53 23.17 31.88
C ASN A 377 35.34 21.85 31.84
N SER A 378 34.98 20.88 30.99
CA SER A 378 35.77 19.64 30.80
C SER A 378 36.92 19.83 29.80
N TRP A 379 36.85 20.85 28.94
CA TRP A 379 37.81 21.07 27.84
C TRP A 379 39.05 21.87 28.23
N THR A 380 38.94 22.73 29.26
CA THR A 380 40.10 23.38 29.89
C THR A 380 40.98 22.38 30.65
N GLU A 381 40.44 21.20 30.98
CA GLU A 381 41.15 20.09 31.65
C GLU A 381 41.91 19.20 30.66
N VAL A 382 41.38 19.00 29.45
CA VAL A 382 42.04 18.25 28.35
C VAL A 382 43.29 18.99 27.85
N ASP A 383 43.25 20.31 27.74
CA ASP A 383 44.42 21.12 27.32
C ASP A 383 45.54 21.11 28.38
N LYS A 384 45.21 21.00 29.68
CA LYS A 384 46.20 20.83 30.77
C LYS A 384 46.84 19.44 30.76
N ILE A 385 46.05 18.38 30.55
CA ILE A 385 46.59 17.01 30.43
C ILE A 385 47.45 16.91 29.17
N SER A 386 47.00 17.50 28.06
CA SER A 386 47.74 17.54 26.80
C SER A 386 49.07 18.30 26.95
N SER A 387 49.11 19.42 27.68
CA SER A 387 50.37 20.16 27.91
C SER A 387 51.33 19.46 28.87
N ILE A 388 50.82 18.71 29.87
CA ILE A 388 51.61 17.90 30.79
C ILE A 388 52.23 16.68 30.09
N ILE A 389 51.47 16.04 29.18
CA ILE A 389 51.96 14.98 28.30
C ILE A 389 53.07 15.53 27.39
N SER A 390 52.87 16.71 26.78
CA SER A 390 53.85 17.38 25.93
C SER A 390 55.14 17.79 26.67
N GLY A 391 55.03 18.28 27.92
CA GLY A 391 56.18 18.71 28.71
C GLY A 391 57.08 17.55 29.21
N LYS A 392 56.55 16.33 29.28
CA LYS A 392 57.30 15.15 29.76
C LYS A 392 57.70 14.15 28.66
N LEU A 393 56.98 14.07 27.53
CA LEU A 393 57.36 13.20 26.41
C LEU A 393 58.57 13.71 25.60
N ALA A 394 58.88 15.01 25.67
CA ALA A 394 60.05 15.58 24.98
C ALA A 394 61.41 14.98 25.45
N ASN A 395 61.45 14.26 26.58
CA ASN A 395 62.67 13.70 27.16
C ASN A 395 62.80 12.16 27.01
N THR A 396 61.91 11.46 26.31
CA THR A 396 62.04 10.02 26.06
C THR A 396 61.89 9.72 24.58
N SER A 397 62.92 9.10 24.01
CA SER A 397 63.26 9.02 22.59
C SER A 397 62.29 8.25 21.66
N ASP A 398 62.38 8.63 20.38
CA ASP A 398 62.45 7.79 19.15
C ASP A 398 61.26 7.06 18.52
N THR A 399 59.98 7.26 18.89
CA THR A 399 58.89 6.55 18.16
C THR A 399 57.73 7.36 17.62
N PHE A 400 57.72 8.68 17.77
CA PHE A 400 56.68 9.51 17.16
C PHE A 400 57.27 10.74 16.48
N SER A 401 57.69 10.57 15.23
CA SER A 401 57.90 11.69 14.31
C SER A 401 56.55 12.20 13.82
N LEU A 402 55.81 12.95 14.65
CA LEU A 402 54.64 13.69 14.20
C LEU A 402 54.66 15.11 14.77
N ARG A 403 54.47 16.08 13.86
CA ARG A 403 54.62 17.52 14.07
C ARG A 403 53.66 18.06 15.14
N VAL A 404 54.14 19.08 15.83
CA VAL A 404 53.63 19.67 17.09
C VAL A 404 52.23 20.33 17.01
N GLU A 405 51.55 20.38 15.86
CA GLU A 405 50.30 21.16 15.69
C GLU A 405 48.99 20.35 15.56
N SER A 406 48.97 19.02 15.79
CA SER A 406 47.77 18.18 15.59
C SER A 406 47.46 17.17 16.72
N PHE A 407 47.92 17.39 17.95
CA PHE A 407 47.91 16.32 18.99
C PHE A 407 46.57 16.10 19.73
N LYS A 408 45.61 17.04 19.71
CA LYS A 408 44.35 16.95 20.48
C LYS A 408 43.35 15.95 19.87
N GLU A 409 43.19 16.00 18.55
CA GLU A 409 42.32 15.06 17.81
C GLU A 409 42.85 13.63 17.87
N ASP A 410 44.18 13.45 17.90
CA ASP A 410 44.82 12.13 17.90
C ASP A 410 44.65 11.38 19.23
N VAL A 411 44.70 12.08 20.37
CA VAL A 411 44.45 11.47 21.70
C VAL A 411 42.97 11.11 21.87
N GLU A 412 42.06 11.99 21.44
CA GLU A 412 40.62 11.70 21.44
C GLU A 412 40.28 10.51 20.53
N LYS A 413 40.90 10.47 19.34
CA LYS A 413 40.76 9.38 18.40
C LYS A 413 41.27 8.07 19.00
N LEU A 414 42.45 8.07 19.63
CA LEU A 414 43.00 6.88 20.31
C LEU A 414 42.09 6.38 21.43
N LEU A 415 41.57 7.26 22.30
CA LEU A 415 40.68 6.87 23.41
C LEU A 415 39.32 6.34 22.91
N ARG A 416 38.79 6.92 21.82
CA ARG A 416 37.54 6.50 21.19
C ARG A 416 37.66 5.17 20.46
N GLU A 417 38.73 4.99 19.68
CA GLU A 417 39.03 3.75 18.95
C GLU A 417 39.34 2.60 19.92
N SER A 418 39.95 2.91 21.08
CA SER A 418 40.31 1.89 22.06
C SER A 418 39.17 1.34 22.90
N LYS A 419 38.07 2.09 23.05
CA LYS A 419 36.95 1.70 23.92
C LYS A 419 36.23 0.43 23.50
N ASN A 420 36.25 0.06 22.23
CA ASN A 420 35.61 -1.15 21.72
C ASN A 420 36.31 -2.43 22.18
N HIS A 421 37.60 -2.35 22.51
CA HIS A 421 38.43 -3.54 22.75
C HIS A 421 39.23 -3.49 24.07
N VAL A 422 39.24 -2.34 24.76
CA VAL A 422 39.99 -2.11 26.00
C VAL A 422 39.02 -1.63 27.09
N GLN A 423 39.29 -2.03 28.33
CA GLN A 423 38.59 -1.56 29.53
C GLN A 423 39.62 -1.13 30.58
N PHE A 424 39.21 -0.25 31.49
CA PHE A 424 40.03 0.13 32.64
C PHE A 424 39.60 -0.67 33.86
N ASP A 425 40.50 -1.46 34.45
CA ASP A 425 40.19 -2.37 35.57
C ASP A 425 40.22 -1.68 36.95
N GLY A 426 40.58 -0.40 36.99
CA GLY A 426 40.73 0.39 38.22
C GLY A 426 42.17 0.80 38.49
N GLU A 427 43.14 0.05 37.98
CA GLU A 427 44.57 0.32 38.12
C GLU A 427 45.26 0.52 36.77
N LYS A 428 44.87 -0.26 35.76
CA LYS A 428 45.45 -0.25 34.43
C LYS A 428 44.38 -0.51 33.36
N PHE A 429 44.75 -0.19 32.12
CA PHE A 429 43.99 -0.65 30.97
C PHE A 429 44.26 -2.15 30.77
N VAL A 430 43.22 -2.90 30.44
CA VAL A 430 43.27 -4.33 30.09
C VAL A 430 42.37 -4.59 28.88
N PRO A 431 42.68 -5.57 28.01
CA PRO A 431 41.78 -5.94 26.93
C PRO A 431 40.42 -6.41 27.48
N LYS A 432 39.32 -6.02 26.83
CA LYS A 432 37.99 -6.64 27.07
C LYS A 432 38.05 -8.11 26.65
N SER A 433 37.26 -8.98 27.29
CA SER A 433 37.13 -10.37 26.82
C SER A 433 36.49 -10.40 25.43
N ILE A 434 37.17 -10.98 24.44
CA ILE A 434 36.68 -11.05 23.07
C ILE A 434 36.30 -12.51 22.75
N GLN A 435 35.08 -12.69 22.21
CA GLN A 435 34.72 -13.95 21.57
C GLN A 435 35.32 -14.01 20.17
N LEU A 436 36.04 -15.09 19.89
CA LEU A 436 36.69 -15.33 18.62
C LEU A 436 36.17 -16.60 17.95
N SER A 437 36.00 -16.56 16.64
CA SER A 437 35.72 -17.71 15.80
C SER A 437 37.01 -18.33 15.28
N ARG A 438 37.20 -19.63 15.48
CA ARG A 438 38.40 -20.37 15.09
C ARG A 438 38.26 -20.94 13.69
N ILE A 439 39.24 -20.66 12.84
CA ILE A 439 39.39 -21.23 11.50
C ILE A 439 40.60 -22.16 11.49
N ASN A 440 40.42 -23.38 11.01
CA ASN A 440 41.51 -24.34 10.83
C ASN A 440 42.00 -24.26 9.37
N LEU A 441 43.05 -23.47 9.13
CA LEU A 441 43.70 -23.35 7.82
C LEU A 441 44.41 -24.64 7.40
N GLY A 442 44.86 -25.45 8.36
CA GLY A 442 45.50 -26.75 8.09
C GLY A 442 44.61 -27.69 7.26
N LYS A 443 43.29 -27.66 7.49
CA LYS A 443 42.31 -28.43 6.71
C LYS A 443 42.25 -28.07 5.22
N PHE A 444 42.64 -26.85 4.87
CA PHE A 444 42.65 -26.37 3.49
C PHE A 444 44.02 -26.53 2.81
N ARG A 445 45.05 -26.95 3.57
CA ARG A 445 46.41 -27.23 3.06
C ARG A 445 46.65 -28.71 2.80
N ASP A 446 45.86 -29.58 3.44
CA ASP A 446 45.91 -31.02 3.24
C ASP A 446 44.62 -31.48 2.53
N PRO A 447 44.68 -31.76 1.21
CA PRO A 447 43.55 -32.26 0.42
C PRO A 447 42.92 -33.54 0.98
N GLN A 448 43.68 -34.37 1.71
CA GLN A 448 43.15 -35.61 2.29
C GLN A 448 42.28 -35.38 3.53
N SER A 449 42.41 -34.21 4.16
CA SER A 449 41.65 -33.84 5.36
C SER A 449 40.31 -33.16 5.06
N PHE A 450 40.10 -32.73 3.80
CA PHE A 450 38.88 -32.07 3.36
C PHE A 450 37.90 -33.09 2.78
N GLN A 451 36.68 -33.11 3.32
CA GLN A 451 35.62 -33.96 2.78
C GLN A 451 34.72 -33.15 1.85
N ASP A 452 34.68 -33.55 0.58
CA ASP A 452 33.77 -33.00 -0.40
C ASP A 452 32.32 -32.96 0.10
N ARG A 453 31.61 -31.87 -0.23
CA ARG A 453 30.22 -31.69 0.12
C ARG A 453 29.36 -31.67 -1.14
N ASN A 454 28.47 -32.65 -1.24
CA ASN A 454 27.48 -32.71 -2.30
C ASN A 454 26.31 -31.79 -1.96
N VAL A 455 26.01 -30.85 -2.85
CA VAL A 455 24.94 -29.87 -2.72
C VAL A 455 23.94 -30.04 -3.84
N ARG A 456 22.67 -30.03 -3.48
CA ARG A 456 21.58 -30.16 -4.43
C ARG A 456 21.20 -28.75 -4.95
N VAL A 457 21.60 -28.45 -6.18
CA VAL A 457 21.39 -27.15 -6.82
C VAL A 457 20.11 -27.16 -7.63
N ARG A 458 19.24 -26.19 -7.34
CA ARG A 458 18.05 -25.94 -8.14
C ARG A 458 18.39 -24.98 -9.27
N TYR A 459 18.10 -25.40 -10.50
CA TYR A 459 18.35 -24.63 -11.71
C TYR A 459 17.08 -24.51 -12.56
N THR A 460 17.07 -23.51 -13.42
CA THR A 460 16.04 -23.27 -14.43
C THR A 460 16.70 -23.16 -15.78
N ASN A 461 16.21 -23.93 -16.76
CA ASN A 461 16.73 -23.87 -18.12
C ASN A 461 16.08 -22.71 -18.88
N ALA A 462 16.92 -21.93 -19.55
CA ALA A 462 16.51 -21.00 -20.58
C ALA A 462 16.09 -21.79 -21.83
N GLU A 463 15.03 -21.35 -22.48
CA GLU A 463 14.52 -21.98 -23.70
C GLU A 463 15.12 -21.33 -24.96
N LEU A 464 15.55 -20.07 -24.85
CA LEU A 464 16.27 -19.32 -25.89
C LEU A 464 17.36 -18.46 -25.24
N SER A 465 18.46 -18.26 -25.96
CA SER A 465 19.56 -17.38 -25.57
C SER A 465 19.91 -16.48 -26.75
N VAL A 466 20.07 -15.17 -26.53
CA VAL A 466 20.50 -14.22 -27.56
C VAL A 466 21.57 -13.29 -27.00
N PRO A 467 22.70 -13.10 -27.70
CA PRO A 467 23.72 -12.14 -27.29
C PRO A 467 23.20 -10.70 -27.43
N ILE A 468 23.71 -9.80 -26.59
CA ILE A 468 23.40 -8.38 -26.74
C ILE A 468 24.06 -7.86 -28.02
N LYS A 469 23.26 -7.23 -28.89
CA LYS A 469 23.73 -6.68 -30.15
C LYS A 469 24.04 -5.19 -30.01
N LEU A 470 25.13 -4.77 -30.63
CA LEU A 470 25.50 -3.37 -30.78
C LEU A 470 25.27 -2.96 -32.22
N MET A 471 24.46 -1.94 -32.42
CA MET A 471 24.26 -1.35 -33.73
C MET A 471 25.47 -0.48 -34.03
N GLU A 472 26.46 -1.05 -34.74
CA GLU A 472 27.54 -0.26 -35.33
C GLU A 472 26.93 0.62 -36.42
N HIS A 473 27.45 1.84 -36.53
CA HIS A 473 26.91 2.94 -37.32
C HIS A 473 26.11 2.50 -38.55
N ALA A 474 24.82 2.87 -38.59
CA ALA A 474 24.22 3.18 -39.88
C ALA A 474 25.05 4.36 -40.42
N GLU A 475 26.05 4.06 -41.24
CA GLU A 475 26.52 5.00 -42.24
C GLU A 475 25.31 5.29 -43.13
N LEU A 476 24.49 6.23 -42.70
CA LEU A 476 23.63 6.96 -43.60
C LEU A 476 24.60 7.61 -44.58
N THR A 477 24.60 7.14 -45.81
CA THR A 477 25.28 7.85 -46.88
C THR A 477 24.81 9.30 -46.81
N VAL A 478 25.68 10.29 -47.07
CA VAL A 478 25.31 11.72 -46.98
C VAL A 478 24.04 12.04 -47.80
N THR A 479 23.71 11.20 -48.79
CA THR A 479 22.44 11.17 -49.52
C THR A 479 21.24 10.67 -48.70
N ASP A 480 21.35 9.55 -48.00
CA ASP A 480 20.28 9.04 -47.11
C ASP A 480 20.14 9.90 -45.85
N GLU A 481 21.23 10.50 -45.35
CA GLU A 481 21.22 11.43 -44.24
C GLU A 481 20.58 12.76 -44.64
N TRP A 482 20.80 13.23 -45.87
CA TRP A 482 20.12 14.40 -46.42
C TRP A 482 18.64 14.13 -46.71
N ASP A 483 18.30 12.99 -47.28
CA ASP A 483 16.90 12.62 -47.53
C ASP A 483 16.16 12.30 -46.23
N ASN A 484 16.80 11.64 -45.26
CA ASN A 484 16.26 11.48 -43.91
C ASN A 484 16.23 12.81 -43.16
N LEU A 485 17.18 13.74 -43.31
CA LEU A 485 17.09 15.09 -42.74
C LEU A 485 16.00 15.90 -43.41
N LYS A 486 15.76 15.72 -44.70
CA LYS A 486 14.71 16.39 -45.46
C LYS A 486 13.33 15.84 -45.12
N ASP A 487 13.21 14.53 -44.95
CA ASP A 487 12.01 13.85 -44.48
C ASP A 487 11.79 14.09 -42.98
N GLN A 488 12.84 14.16 -42.16
CA GLN A 488 12.76 14.59 -40.78
C GLN A 488 12.43 16.07 -40.69
N LEU A 489 12.94 16.94 -41.55
CA LEU A 489 12.61 18.37 -41.58
C LEU A 489 11.18 18.57 -42.06
N LYS A 490 10.72 17.76 -43.02
CA LYS A 490 9.33 17.75 -43.49
C LYS A 490 8.40 17.20 -42.42
N ALA A 491 8.73 16.08 -41.79
CA ALA A 491 8.00 15.51 -40.66
C ALA A 491 8.03 16.45 -39.47
N THR A 492 9.13 17.16 -39.21
CA THR A 492 9.24 18.16 -38.14
C THR A 492 8.46 19.41 -38.50
N ALA A 493 8.39 19.82 -39.77
CA ALA A 493 7.55 20.94 -40.22
C ALA A 493 6.05 20.57 -40.19
N GLU A 494 5.70 19.33 -40.53
CA GLU A 494 4.35 18.78 -40.38
C GLU A 494 4.00 18.62 -38.89
N LEU A 495 4.93 18.16 -38.06
CA LEU A 495 4.77 18.11 -36.61
C LEU A 495 4.69 19.51 -36.02
N LEU A 496 5.45 20.50 -36.51
CA LEU A 496 5.41 21.89 -36.04
C LEU A 496 4.12 22.58 -36.49
N ASN A 497 3.59 22.25 -37.67
CA ASN A 497 2.29 22.70 -38.14
C ASN A 497 1.14 21.99 -37.40
N ALA A 498 1.27 20.71 -37.11
CA ALA A 498 0.32 19.95 -36.29
C ALA A 498 0.36 20.45 -34.85
N THR A 499 1.54 20.69 -34.28
CA THR A 499 1.74 21.29 -32.96
C THR A 499 1.27 22.74 -32.98
N GLY A 500 1.40 23.47 -34.08
CA GLY A 500 0.83 24.81 -34.27
C GLY A 500 -0.69 24.78 -34.34
N GLY A 501 -1.27 23.77 -34.98
CA GLY A 501 -2.70 23.49 -35.00
C GLY A 501 -3.22 23.05 -33.62
N GLU A 502 -2.48 22.20 -32.92
CA GLU A 502 -2.75 21.80 -31.53
C GLU A 502 -2.59 22.98 -30.59
N LEU A 503 -1.59 23.85 -30.77
CA LEU A 503 -1.40 25.06 -29.98
C LEU A 503 -2.52 26.08 -30.26
N SER A 504 -3.01 26.14 -31.50
CA SER A 504 -4.19 26.92 -31.88
C SER A 504 -5.46 26.34 -31.25
N ASN A 505 -5.62 25.01 -31.25
CA ASN A 505 -6.69 24.31 -30.54
C ASN A 505 -6.60 24.50 -29.03
N VAL A 506 -5.40 24.44 -28.45
CA VAL A 506 -5.14 24.74 -27.03
C VAL A 506 -5.46 26.20 -26.76
N LYS A 507 -5.17 27.14 -27.67
CA LYS A 507 -5.55 28.55 -27.53
C LYS A 507 -7.07 28.74 -27.60
N LEU A 508 -7.78 28.00 -28.45
CA LEU A 508 -9.24 28.00 -28.54
C LEU A 508 -9.88 27.35 -27.31
N VAL A 509 -9.34 26.22 -26.84
CA VAL A 509 -9.75 25.53 -25.61
C VAL A 509 -9.48 26.42 -24.41
N LEU A 510 -8.33 27.10 -24.35
CA LEU A 510 -7.99 28.05 -23.30
C LEU A 510 -8.93 29.26 -23.33
N ALA A 511 -9.26 29.79 -24.50
CA ALA A 511 -10.26 30.85 -24.64
C ALA A 511 -11.65 30.38 -24.19
N ALA A 512 -12.07 29.16 -24.52
CA ALA A 512 -13.32 28.56 -24.06
C ALA A 512 -13.33 28.34 -22.54
N VAL A 513 -12.22 27.89 -21.97
CA VAL A 513 -12.05 27.73 -20.51
C VAL A 513 -12.10 29.08 -19.82
N VAL A 514 -11.47 30.13 -20.37
CA VAL A 514 -11.53 31.49 -19.85
C VAL A 514 -12.95 32.06 -19.91
N MET A 515 -13.70 31.83 -21.01
CA MET A 515 -15.10 32.22 -21.09
C MET A 515 -15.95 31.49 -20.04
N LYS A 516 -15.75 30.18 -19.87
CA LYS A 516 -16.47 29.38 -18.87
C LYS A 516 -16.13 29.76 -17.44
N LEU A 517 -14.87 30.12 -17.16
CA LEU A 517 -14.45 30.74 -15.90
C LEU A 517 -15.12 32.08 -15.67
N GLY A 518 -15.29 32.90 -16.72
CA GLY A 518 -16.05 34.15 -16.66
C GLY A 518 -17.53 33.93 -16.33
N GLU A 519 -18.16 32.93 -16.95
CA GLU A 519 -19.55 32.52 -16.66
C GLU A 519 -19.70 32.05 -15.21
N MET A 520 -18.85 31.11 -14.76
CA MET A 520 -18.85 30.63 -13.37
C MET A 520 -18.61 31.77 -12.37
N ASN A 521 -17.74 32.72 -12.70
CA ASN A 521 -17.50 33.89 -11.85
C ASN A 521 -18.74 34.79 -11.76
N ASN A 522 -19.47 34.98 -12.87
CA ASN A 522 -20.74 35.70 -12.87
C ASN A 522 -21.83 34.98 -12.07
N GLU A 523 -21.93 33.65 -12.20
CA GLU A 523 -22.84 32.83 -11.39
C GLU A 523 -22.50 32.93 -9.90
N LEU A 524 -21.21 32.84 -9.54
CA LEU A 524 -20.75 33.02 -8.15
C LEU A 524 -21.10 34.40 -7.60
N ILE A 525 -20.97 35.45 -8.42
CA ILE A 525 -21.40 36.80 -8.07
C ILE A 525 -22.91 36.86 -7.83
N GLN A 526 -23.72 36.17 -8.65
CA GLN A 526 -25.17 36.09 -8.44
C GLN A 526 -25.53 35.33 -7.15
N VAL A 527 -24.94 34.16 -6.94
CA VAL A 527 -25.12 33.38 -5.70
C VAL A 527 -24.75 34.21 -4.47
N LYS A 528 -23.65 34.98 -4.55
CA LYS A 528 -23.24 35.90 -3.49
C LYS A 528 -24.30 36.98 -3.24
N ARG A 529 -24.86 37.60 -4.29
CA ARG A 529 -25.94 38.59 -4.14
C ARG A 529 -27.19 37.98 -3.53
N ASP A 530 -27.63 36.83 -4.01
CA ASP A 530 -28.82 36.13 -3.51
C ASP A 530 -28.66 35.76 -2.04
N PHE A 531 -27.46 35.31 -1.65
CA PHE A 531 -27.15 35.03 -0.25
C PHE A 531 -27.18 36.30 0.60
N THR A 532 -26.61 37.40 0.13
CA THR A 532 -26.66 38.70 0.81
C THR A 532 -28.11 39.18 1.01
N ILE A 533 -28.94 39.12 -0.04
CA ILE A 533 -30.36 39.52 0.04
C ILE A 533 -31.11 38.65 1.05
N LYS A 534 -30.88 37.33 1.05
CA LYS A 534 -31.48 36.42 2.03
C LYS A 534 -31.01 36.72 3.45
N LEU A 535 -29.74 37.08 3.63
CA LEU A 535 -29.19 37.44 4.94
C LEU A 535 -29.82 38.73 5.46
N GLU A 536 -29.98 39.75 4.61
CA GLU A 536 -30.64 41.01 4.94
C GLU A 536 -32.11 40.80 5.31
N ALA A 537 -32.85 40.02 4.52
CA ALA A 537 -34.24 39.67 4.82
C ALA A 537 -34.37 38.90 6.16
N THR A 538 -33.41 37.99 6.44
CA THR A 538 -33.38 37.24 7.70
C THR A 538 -33.07 38.18 8.88
N ALA A 539 -32.16 39.13 8.71
CA ALA A 539 -31.85 40.14 9.72
C ALA A 539 -33.05 41.04 10.03
N GLU A 540 -33.83 41.42 9.01
CA GLU A 540 -35.04 42.22 9.18
C GLU A 540 -36.17 41.45 9.85
N LEU A 541 -36.35 40.17 9.50
CA LEU A 541 -37.28 39.27 10.18
C LEU A 541 -36.89 39.07 11.65
N LEU A 542 -35.59 38.91 11.93
CA LEU A 542 -35.07 38.78 13.29
C LEU A 542 -35.33 40.07 14.09
N ASN A 543 -35.08 41.24 13.52
CA ASN A 543 -35.35 42.52 14.16
C ASN A 543 -36.85 42.70 14.48
N THR A 544 -37.72 42.31 13.55
CA THR A 544 -39.18 42.33 13.77
C THR A 544 -39.59 41.37 14.88
N THR A 545 -39.01 40.17 14.92
CA THR A 545 -39.25 39.18 15.98
C THR A 545 -38.81 39.71 17.34
N VAL A 546 -37.64 40.34 17.42
CA VAL A 546 -37.13 40.98 18.65
C VAL A 546 -38.08 42.08 19.13
N LYS A 547 -38.57 42.95 18.24
CA LYS A 547 -39.55 43.99 18.59
C LYS A 547 -40.84 43.40 19.14
N ASN A 548 -41.34 42.33 18.53
CA ASN A 548 -42.54 41.63 19.00
C ASN A 548 -42.34 40.99 20.38
N LEU A 549 -41.16 40.38 20.62
CA LEU A 549 -40.80 39.82 21.92
C LEU A 549 -40.74 40.90 23.01
N VAL A 550 -40.16 42.07 22.71
CA VAL A 550 -40.13 43.21 23.63
C VAL A 550 -41.55 43.67 23.98
N LYS A 551 -42.41 43.83 22.98
CA LYS A 551 -43.83 44.20 23.20
C LYS A 551 -44.56 43.16 24.06
N THR A 552 -44.35 41.88 23.78
CA THR A 552 -44.95 40.78 24.55
C THR A 552 -44.46 40.80 26.01
N ASN A 553 -43.18 41.11 26.23
CA ASN A 553 -42.61 41.25 27.56
C ASN A 553 -43.21 42.44 28.33
N ASP A 554 -43.46 43.57 27.66
CA ASP A 554 -44.13 44.72 28.27
C ASP A 554 -45.58 44.39 28.66
N GLU A 555 -46.32 43.70 27.78
CA GLU A 555 -47.67 43.20 28.06
C GLU A 555 -47.67 42.24 29.26
N LEU A 556 -46.72 41.31 29.32
CA LEU A 556 -46.54 40.39 30.45
C LEU A 556 -46.25 41.14 31.76
N SER A 557 -45.45 42.22 31.70
CA SER A 557 -45.19 43.08 32.85
C SER A 557 -46.47 43.76 33.37
N HIS A 558 -47.36 44.15 32.45
CA HIS A 558 -48.63 44.77 32.78
C HIS A 558 -49.59 43.76 33.41
N VAL A 559 -49.66 42.55 32.85
CA VAL A 559 -50.43 41.43 33.43
C VAL A 559 -49.92 41.10 34.83
N LYS A 560 -48.60 41.05 35.05
CA LYS A 560 -48.01 40.81 36.38
C LYS A 560 -48.43 41.89 37.39
N ARG A 561 -48.44 43.16 36.98
CA ARG A 561 -48.91 44.28 37.82
C ARG A 561 -50.39 44.13 38.17
N ASN A 562 -51.23 43.81 37.18
CA ASN A 562 -52.66 43.58 37.39
C ASN A 562 -52.91 42.41 38.33
N LEU A 563 -52.20 41.29 38.15
CA LEU A 563 -52.29 40.14 39.06
C LEU A 563 -51.91 40.51 40.49
N THR A 564 -50.93 41.40 40.67
CA THR A 564 -50.51 41.91 41.98
C THR A 564 -51.63 42.76 42.61
N HIS A 565 -52.26 43.65 41.83
CA HIS A 565 -53.42 44.42 42.28
C HIS A 565 -54.60 43.52 42.66
N THR A 566 -54.93 42.52 41.84
CA THR A 566 -55.99 41.54 42.13
C THR A 566 -55.68 40.74 43.39
N THR A 567 -54.43 40.33 43.59
CA THR A 567 -54.00 39.61 44.80
C THR A 567 -54.20 40.47 46.05
N ASN A 568 -53.86 41.75 45.99
CA ASN A 568 -54.05 42.69 47.09
C ASN A 568 -55.54 42.95 47.35
N ALA A 569 -56.35 43.10 46.30
CA ALA A 569 -57.80 43.25 46.42
C ALA A 569 -58.44 42.01 47.05
N LEU A 570 -58.03 40.81 46.63
CA LEU A 570 -58.50 39.54 47.19
C LEU A 570 -58.18 39.45 48.69
N LYS A 571 -56.98 39.87 49.11
CA LYS A 571 -56.60 39.95 50.52
C LYS A 571 -57.50 40.93 51.31
N GLY A 572 -57.88 42.05 50.69
CA GLY A 572 -58.87 42.98 51.24
C GLY A 572 -60.24 42.31 51.42
N THR A 573 -60.76 41.64 50.38
CA THR A 573 -62.04 40.92 50.45
C THR A 573 -62.03 39.78 51.47
N GLU A 574 -60.90 39.08 51.67
CA GLU A 574 -60.76 38.06 52.71
C GLU A 574 -60.94 38.67 54.11
N GLN A 575 -60.43 39.89 54.29
CA GLN A 575 -60.51 40.61 55.56
C GLN A 575 -61.92 41.15 55.82
N GLU A 576 -62.59 41.67 54.78
CA GLU A 576 -64.00 42.03 54.83
C GLU A 576 -64.87 40.80 55.15
N LEU A 577 -64.64 39.66 54.50
CA LEU A 577 -65.37 38.41 54.76
C LEU A 577 -65.20 37.94 56.21
N LYS A 578 -64.02 38.13 56.82
CA LYS A 578 -63.81 37.87 58.26
C LYS A 578 -64.69 38.78 59.13
N ILE A 579 -64.85 40.05 58.76
CA ILE A 579 -65.73 41.00 59.47
C ILE A 579 -67.20 40.60 59.27
N THR A 580 -67.63 40.30 58.04
CA THR A 580 -69.00 39.90 57.74
C THR A 580 -69.38 38.59 58.46
N LYS A 581 -68.42 37.65 58.60
CA LYS A 581 -68.63 36.43 59.40
C LYS A 581 -68.92 36.75 60.87
N ILE A 582 -68.22 37.72 61.45
CA ILE A 582 -68.45 38.18 62.84
C ILE A 582 -69.85 38.83 62.95
N GLU A 583 -70.24 39.65 61.98
CA GLU A 583 -71.58 40.25 61.95
C GLU A 583 -72.68 39.22 61.75
N LEU A 584 -72.48 38.21 60.90
CA LEU A 584 -73.46 37.14 60.69
C LEU A 584 -73.73 36.34 61.98
N GLU A 585 -72.71 36.09 62.81
CA GLU A 585 -72.89 35.46 64.12
C GLU A 585 -73.67 36.36 65.10
N LYS A 586 -73.52 37.69 65.02
CA LYS A 586 -74.38 38.64 65.74
C LYS A 586 -75.83 38.60 65.24
N THR A 587 -76.03 38.48 63.93
CA THR A 587 -77.38 38.40 63.35
C THR A 587 -78.05 37.08 63.71
N LYS A 588 -77.31 35.96 63.71
CA LYS A 588 -77.78 34.65 64.16
C LYS A 588 -78.24 34.68 65.62
N THR A 589 -77.50 35.36 66.50
CA THR A 589 -77.92 35.53 67.90
C THR A 589 -79.17 36.39 68.04
N ASN A 590 -79.37 37.42 67.20
CA ASN A 590 -80.61 38.20 67.17
C ASN A 590 -81.80 37.41 66.57
N LEU A 591 -81.59 36.58 65.55
CA LEU A 591 -82.63 35.73 64.98
C LEU A 591 -83.14 34.69 65.99
N ASN A 592 -82.25 34.11 66.81
CA ASN A 592 -82.67 33.23 67.90
C ASN A 592 -83.57 33.96 68.93
N LYS A 593 -83.36 35.27 69.16
CA LYS A 593 -84.26 36.07 70.01
C LYS A 593 -85.62 36.33 69.35
N ASN A 594 -85.67 36.47 68.03
CA ASN A 594 -86.92 36.68 67.29
C ASN A 594 -87.74 35.39 67.10
N ILE A 595 -87.10 34.22 67.04
CA ILE A 595 -87.78 32.91 67.05
C ILE A 595 -88.52 32.70 68.40
N ASP A 596 -87.93 33.15 69.50
CA ASP A 596 -88.57 33.14 70.83
C ASP A 596 -89.80 34.06 70.89
N HIS A 597 -89.81 35.15 70.10
CA HIS A 597 -90.94 36.07 69.97
C HIS A 597 -92.05 35.51 69.07
N LEU A 598 -91.72 34.83 67.97
CA LEU A 598 -92.72 34.22 67.06
C LEU A 598 -93.40 32.97 67.66
N SER A 599 -92.73 32.26 68.57
CA SER A 599 -93.34 31.17 69.35
C SER A 599 -94.50 31.65 70.24
N LYS A 600 -94.54 32.94 70.61
CA LYS A 600 -95.66 33.57 71.34
C LYS A 600 -96.81 34.07 70.45
N THR A 601 -96.56 34.31 69.17
CA THR A 601 -97.58 34.86 68.23
C THR A 601 -98.37 33.76 67.50
N LEU A 602 -97.85 32.52 67.45
CA LEU A 602 -98.47 31.37 66.78
C LEU A 602 -99.75 30.82 67.49
N ASN A 603 -100.07 31.28 68.69
CA ASN A 603 -101.32 30.92 69.39
C ASN A 603 -102.56 31.75 68.97
N GLY A 604 -102.44 32.66 67.99
CA GLY A 604 -103.49 33.64 67.66
C GLY A 604 -104.24 33.45 66.34
N THR A 605 -103.78 32.61 65.41
CA THR A 605 -104.33 32.59 64.04
C THR A 605 -104.51 31.18 63.49
N GLU A 606 -105.27 30.35 64.22
CA GLU A 606 -105.78 29.05 63.78
C GLU A 606 -107.27 29.09 63.38
N ASN A 607 -107.90 30.27 63.18
CA ASN A 607 -109.37 30.32 63.11
C ASN A 607 -110.01 31.19 62.02
N GLU A 608 -109.41 31.32 60.85
CA GLU A 608 -110.11 31.81 59.64
C GLU A 608 -109.70 30.98 58.39
N LEU A 609 -109.46 29.68 58.59
CA LEU A 609 -109.41 28.68 57.52
C LEU A 609 -110.82 28.16 57.23
N ALA A 610 -111.70 29.05 56.78
CA ALA A 610 -113.04 28.67 56.36
C ALA A 610 -113.44 29.42 55.08
N LYS A 611 -113.61 28.61 54.02
CA LYS A 611 -114.61 28.79 52.96
C LYS A 611 -114.28 29.74 51.80
N LEU A 612 -114.17 29.07 50.64
CA LEU A 612 -114.63 29.49 49.30
C LEU A 612 -113.68 30.46 48.55
N GLN A 613 -113.46 30.38 47.23
CA GLN A 613 -114.18 29.70 46.16
C GLN A 613 -113.35 29.78 44.85
N MET A 614 -113.25 28.63 44.16
CA MET A 614 -113.48 28.40 42.72
C MET A 614 -113.05 29.47 41.69
N SER A 615 -112.07 29.23 40.81
CA SER A 615 -112.02 28.29 39.66
C SER A 615 -112.55 28.86 38.32
N THR A 616 -111.74 28.60 37.27
CA THR A 616 -112.08 28.22 35.87
C THR A 616 -112.55 29.25 34.83
N GLY A 617 -112.06 29.02 33.58
CA GLY A 617 -112.82 29.20 32.34
C GLY A 617 -112.24 30.25 31.38
N TYR A 618 -111.37 29.89 30.45
CA TYR A 618 -111.66 29.45 29.06
C TYR A 618 -111.72 30.60 28.03
N LEU A 619 -110.86 30.46 27.01
CA LEU A 619 -111.07 30.78 25.58
C LEU A 619 -111.36 32.23 25.16
N SER A 620 -110.52 32.75 24.28
CA SER A 620 -110.82 32.83 22.83
C SER A 620 -110.33 34.14 22.20
N ILE A 621 -109.98 34.05 20.90
CA ILE A 621 -109.88 35.13 19.91
C ILE A 621 -108.55 35.90 19.99
N GLU A 622 -107.51 35.58 19.22
CA GLU A 622 -107.46 35.37 17.76
C GLU A 622 -108.18 36.49 16.99
N LEU A 623 -107.51 37.61 16.75
CA LEU A 623 -107.72 38.31 15.49
C LEU A 623 -106.54 39.23 15.18
N LYS A 624 -105.84 38.88 14.11
CA LYS A 624 -105.23 39.81 13.15
C LYS A 624 -104.16 40.73 13.76
N THR A 625 -102.88 40.60 13.42
CA THR A 625 -102.40 40.85 12.07
C THR A 625 -100.88 40.60 12.09
N THR A 626 -100.37 39.97 11.03
CA THR A 626 -98.96 40.05 10.60
C THR A 626 -97.91 39.49 11.55
N SER A 627 -97.61 38.20 11.40
CA SER A 627 -96.27 37.70 11.61
C SER A 627 -95.87 36.76 10.49
N ILE A 628 -94.92 37.26 9.70
CA ILE A 628 -94.31 36.67 8.51
C ILE A 628 -93.04 35.92 8.97
N ARG A 629 -92.79 34.78 8.31
CA ARG A 629 -91.51 34.03 8.22
C ARG A 629 -91.04 33.32 9.49
N LEU A 630 -91.09 31.98 9.44
CA LEU A 630 -89.90 31.12 9.27
C LEU A 630 -90.34 29.64 9.08
N GLY A 631 -89.96 29.05 7.94
CA GLY A 631 -90.06 27.60 7.66
C GLY A 631 -88.76 26.86 8.05
N HIS A 632 -88.63 25.55 7.91
CA HIS A 632 -89.47 24.55 7.23
C HIS A 632 -88.88 23.16 7.55
N GLU A 633 -89.67 22.14 7.93
CA GLU A 633 -89.32 20.72 7.76
C GLU A 633 -90.57 19.84 7.67
N ARG A 634 -90.61 18.95 6.65
CA ARG A 634 -91.51 17.77 6.45
C ARG A 634 -93.02 18.04 6.30
N LYS A 635 -93.81 17.36 5.44
CA LYS A 635 -93.66 16.15 4.61
C LYS A 635 -94.82 16.09 3.59
N VAL A 636 -94.53 15.63 2.35
CA VAL A 636 -95.36 14.82 1.42
C VAL A 636 -96.50 15.46 0.58
N ASN A 637 -96.44 15.18 -0.75
CA ASN A 637 -97.45 15.21 -1.85
C ASN A 637 -98.16 16.53 -2.22
N GLU A 638 -98.46 16.90 -3.48
CA GLU A 638 -98.14 16.45 -4.85
C GLU A 638 -98.70 17.57 -5.80
N GLU A 639 -98.10 17.75 -6.98
CA GLU A 639 -98.76 18.11 -8.26
C GLU A 639 -99.43 19.50 -8.52
N ASN A 640 -98.79 20.33 -9.39
CA ASN A 640 -99.37 21.11 -10.52
C ASN A 640 -98.27 22.05 -11.11
N SER A 641 -98.09 22.34 -12.40
CA SER A 641 -98.76 21.99 -13.65
C SER A 641 -97.89 22.46 -14.84
N ARG A 642 -98.04 21.77 -15.98
CA ARG A 642 -97.83 22.18 -17.39
C ARG A 642 -96.48 21.95 -18.10
N ASN A 643 -96.61 21.09 -19.12
CA ASN A 643 -96.06 21.16 -20.47
C ASN A 643 -94.74 20.45 -20.77
N ASN A 644 -94.85 19.13 -20.95
CA ASN A 644 -94.59 18.44 -22.21
C ASN A 644 -93.52 19.07 -23.14
N HIS A 645 -92.24 18.72 -22.97
CA HIS A 645 -91.28 18.39 -24.04
C HIS A 645 -89.91 17.93 -23.46
N GLU A 646 -89.84 16.84 -22.68
CA GLU A 646 -88.52 16.33 -22.24
C GLU A 646 -88.43 14.79 -22.10
N LEU A 647 -89.55 14.07 -21.98
CA LEU A 647 -89.53 12.63 -21.75
C LEU A 647 -89.32 11.75 -23.00
N ARG A 648 -89.35 12.31 -24.22
CA ARG A 648 -88.99 11.57 -25.45
C ARG A 648 -87.51 11.65 -25.82
N ALA A 649 -86.75 12.61 -25.27
CA ALA A 649 -85.33 12.77 -25.56
C ALA A 649 -84.42 11.87 -24.71
N ILE A 650 -84.87 11.48 -23.51
CA ILE A 650 -84.11 10.63 -22.60
C ILE A 650 -84.21 9.14 -22.98
N SER A 651 -85.37 8.68 -23.46
CA SER A 651 -85.55 7.27 -23.89
C SER A 651 -84.69 6.91 -25.10
N ILE A 652 -84.52 7.83 -26.06
CA ILE A 652 -83.70 7.58 -27.26
C ILE A 652 -82.20 7.58 -26.91
N ARG A 653 -81.74 8.43 -25.98
CA ARG A 653 -80.34 8.47 -25.51
C ARG A 653 -79.93 7.24 -24.69
N LEU A 654 -80.86 6.64 -23.94
CA LEU A 654 -80.60 5.42 -23.17
C LEU A 654 -80.40 4.19 -24.07
N GLU A 655 -81.18 4.07 -25.15
CA GLU A 655 -81.02 2.97 -26.11
C GLU A 655 -79.73 3.08 -26.94
N THR A 656 -79.28 4.31 -27.26
CA THR A 656 -77.99 4.51 -27.96
C THR A 656 -76.80 4.17 -27.06
N THR A 657 -76.88 4.46 -25.76
CA THR A 657 -75.82 4.10 -24.80
C THR A 657 -75.75 2.60 -24.54
N ILE A 658 -76.89 1.90 -24.52
CA ILE A 658 -76.94 0.43 -24.40
C ILE A 658 -76.33 -0.25 -25.64
N SER A 659 -76.59 0.27 -26.85
CA SER A 659 -75.99 -0.26 -28.09
C SER A 659 -74.46 -0.04 -28.14
N ASN A 660 -73.97 1.13 -27.72
CA ASN A 660 -72.53 1.42 -27.69
C ASN A 660 -71.79 0.63 -26.60
N LEU A 661 -72.45 0.31 -25.47
CA LEU A 661 -71.90 -0.56 -24.42
C LEU A 661 -71.77 -2.02 -24.86
N ASN A 662 -72.66 -2.51 -25.73
CA ASN A 662 -72.57 -3.87 -26.26
C ASN A 662 -71.49 -4.01 -27.35
N ALA A 663 -71.24 -2.97 -28.15
CA ALA A 663 -70.13 -2.94 -29.11
C ALA A 663 -68.76 -2.95 -28.39
N THR A 664 -68.60 -2.10 -27.37
CA THR A 664 -67.37 -2.05 -26.54
C THR A 664 -67.14 -3.33 -25.74
N ARG A 665 -68.20 -4.03 -25.31
CA ARG A 665 -68.09 -5.36 -24.68
C ARG A 665 -67.57 -6.43 -25.65
N THR A 666 -67.91 -6.32 -26.93
CA THR A 666 -67.48 -7.28 -27.96
C THR A 666 -66.02 -7.05 -28.37
N GLU A 667 -65.58 -5.79 -28.47
CA GLU A 667 -64.17 -5.44 -28.63
C GLU A 667 -63.32 -5.87 -27.42
N LEU A 668 -63.83 -5.72 -26.19
CA LEU A 668 -63.13 -6.13 -24.97
C LEU A 668 -62.95 -7.66 -24.89
N ILE A 669 -63.86 -8.45 -25.46
CA ILE A 669 -63.72 -9.92 -25.53
C ILE A 669 -62.63 -10.31 -26.53
N ASN A 670 -62.54 -9.64 -27.68
CA ASN A 670 -61.47 -9.88 -28.66
C ASN A 670 -60.09 -9.45 -28.13
N VAL A 671 -60.01 -8.30 -27.45
CA VAL A 671 -58.77 -7.87 -26.77
C VAL A 671 -58.38 -8.86 -25.67
N LYS A 672 -59.35 -9.43 -24.95
CA LYS A 672 -59.07 -10.47 -23.93
C LYS A 672 -58.53 -11.76 -24.55
N SER A 673 -58.98 -12.16 -25.73
CA SER A 673 -58.42 -13.32 -26.45
C SER A 673 -57.04 -13.03 -27.06
N GLU A 674 -56.81 -11.84 -27.60
CA GLU A 674 -55.50 -11.42 -28.11
C GLU A 674 -54.47 -11.29 -26.98
N VAL A 675 -54.87 -10.79 -25.80
CA VAL A 675 -54.02 -10.75 -24.61
C VAL A 675 -53.72 -12.17 -24.08
N ALA A 676 -54.65 -13.12 -24.21
CA ALA A 676 -54.40 -14.52 -23.86
C ALA A 676 -53.44 -15.20 -24.86
N ASP A 677 -53.59 -14.96 -26.16
CA ASP A 677 -52.69 -15.45 -27.20
C ASP A 677 -51.28 -14.84 -27.08
N LEU A 678 -51.20 -13.53 -26.81
CA LEU A 678 -49.94 -12.84 -26.49
C LEU A 678 -49.30 -13.36 -25.21
N LYS A 679 -50.07 -13.70 -24.17
CA LYS A 679 -49.55 -14.29 -22.93
C LYS A 679 -48.95 -15.69 -23.17
N THR A 680 -49.54 -16.46 -24.08
CA THR A 680 -49.06 -17.81 -24.43
C THR A 680 -47.82 -17.73 -25.32
N LYS A 681 -47.83 -16.87 -26.35
CA LYS A 681 -46.65 -16.56 -27.18
C LYS A 681 -45.51 -15.89 -26.41
N LEU A 682 -45.82 -15.11 -25.39
CA LEU A 682 -44.83 -14.53 -24.48
C LEU A 682 -44.21 -15.62 -23.62
N ASN A 683 -44.99 -16.51 -22.99
CA ASN A 683 -44.47 -17.63 -22.20
C ASN A 683 -43.58 -18.58 -23.03
N ASP A 684 -43.95 -18.88 -24.28
CA ASP A 684 -43.13 -19.72 -25.17
C ASP A 684 -41.81 -19.01 -25.59
N ARG A 685 -41.82 -17.68 -25.77
CA ARG A 685 -40.60 -16.85 -25.93
C ARG A 685 -39.81 -16.66 -24.64
N THR A 686 -40.43 -16.81 -23.47
CA THR A 686 -39.80 -16.58 -22.15
C THR A 686 -38.96 -17.78 -21.71
N SER A 687 -39.11 -18.96 -22.33
CA SER A 687 -38.17 -20.07 -22.20
C SER A 687 -36.74 -19.74 -22.69
N GLU A 688 -36.59 -18.67 -23.49
CA GLU A 688 -35.30 -18.15 -23.97
C GLU A 688 -34.88 -16.82 -23.31
N ILE A 689 -35.68 -16.26 -22.40
CA ILE A 689 -35.33 -15.02 -21.69
C ILE A 689 -34.61 -15.39 -20.39
N VAL A 690 -33.30 -15.20 -20.42
CA VAL A 690 -32.45 -15.35 -19.24
C VAL A 690 -32.64 -14.13 -18.35
N ASP A 691 -32.91 -14.38 -17.08
CA ASP A 691 -33.07 -13.41 -16.00
C ASP A 691 -31.80 -12.53 -15.88
N ILE A 692 -31.75 -11.43 -16.65
CA ILE A 692 -30.61 -10.48 -16.71
C ILE A 692 -30.53 -9.60 -15.44
N GLY A 693 -31.46 -9.76 -14.50
CA GLY A 693 -31.53 -8.96 -13.28
C GLY A 693 -30.67 -9.47 -12.12
N LYS A 694 -30.12 -10.70 -12.22
CA LYS A 694 -29.35 -11.32 -11.13
C LYS A 694 -27.89 -11.51 -11.50
N MET A 695 -27.03 -11.26 -10.51
CA MET A 695 -25.58 -11.50 -10.64
C MET A 695 -25.34 -13.01 -10.82
N PRO A 696 -24.55 -13.44 -11.82
CA PRO A 696 -24.33 -14.86 -12.11
C PRO A 696 -23.61 -15.53 -10.94
N THR A 697 -24.02 -16.75 -10.61
CA THR A 697 -23.42 -17.56 -9.53
C THR A 697 -22.57 -18.72 -10.05
N SER A 698 -22.66 -19.01 -11.35
CA SER A 698 -22.01 -20.16 -11.98
C SER A 698 -21.74 -19.94 -13.46
N CYS A 699 -20.93 -20.82 -14.06
CA CYS A 699 -20.73 -20.86 -15.52
C CYS A 699 -22.03 -21.14 -16.28
N PHE A 700 -22.94 -21.91 -15.68
CA PHE A 700 -24.24 -22.18 -16.26
C PHE A 700 -25.10 -20.91 -16.35
N ASP A 701 -25.07 -20.06 -15.32
CA ASP A 701 -25.76 -18.76 -15.36
C ASP A 701 -25.15 -17.85 -16.43
N LEU A 702 -23.82 -17.83 -16.57
CA LEU A 702 -23.12 -17.08 -17.61
C LEU A 702 -23.47 -17.57 -19.02
N GLU A 703 -23.51 -18.89 -19.23
CA GLU A 703 -23.90 -19.52 -20.51
C GLU A 703 -25.33 -19.14 -20.89
N ARG A 704 -26.26 -19.20 -19.91
CA ARG A 704 -27.62 -18.69 -20.05
C ARG A 704 -27.62 -17.20 -20.40
N MET A 705 -26.81 -16.38 -19.74
CA MET A 705 -26.69 -14.94 -20.03
C MET A 705 -26.06 -14.64 -21.40
N GLY A 706 -25.69 -15.67 -22.18
CA GLY A 706 -25.18 -15.55 -23.54
C GLY A 706 -23.66 -15.57 -23.65
N HIS A 707 -22.93 -15.86 -22.56
CA HIS A 707 -21.48 -16.04 -22.62
C HIS A 707 -21.13 -17.35 -23.33
N LYS A 708 -20.29 -17.26 -24.38
CA LYS A 708 -19.88 -18.40 -25.22
C LYS A 708 -18.37 -18.63 -25.27
N LEU A 709 -17.58 -17.75 -24.67
CA LEU A 709 -16.12 -17.80 -24.68
C LEU A 709 -15.58 -18.28 -23.34
N SER A 710 -14.79 -19.37 -23.36
CA SER A 710 -14.16 -19.90 -22.14
C SER A 710 -13.20 -18.87 -21.55
N GLY A 711 -13.19 -18.72 -20.22
CA GLY A 711 -12.43 -17.65 -19.57
C GLY A 711 -12.66 -17.55 -18.07
N PHE A 712 -11.98 -16.58 -17.45
CA PHE A 712 -12.15 -16.26 -16.04
C PHE A 712 -13.30 -15.26 -15.87
N PHE A 713 -14.24 -15.58 -14.99
CA PHE A 713 -15.40 -14.75 -14.70
C PHE A 713 -15.52 -14.52 -13.20
N SER A 714 -15.92 -13.30 -12.83
CA SER A 714 -16.34 -12.99 -11.47
C SER A 714 -17.80 -13.38 -11.30
N VAL A 715 -18.09 -14.25 -10.33
CA VAL A 715 -19.44 -14.66 -9.97
C VAL A 715 -19.75 -14.37 -8.51
N LYS A 716 -21.03 -14.24 -8.20
CA LYS A 716 -21.53 -14.09 -6.83
C LYS A 716 -21.37 -15.41 -6.08
N GLY A 717 -20.43 -15.45 -5.14
CA GLY A 717 -20.28 -16.52 -4.16
C GLY A 717 -21.23 -16.37 -2.98
N SER A 718 -21.08 -17.24 -1.97
CA SER A 718 -21.97 -17.27 -0.79
C SER A 718 -21.89 -16.01 0.09
N LYS A 719 -20.70 -15.39 0.19
CA LYS A 719 -20.46 -14.14 0.95
C LYS A 719 -19.55 -13.15 0.22
N LYS A 720 -18.79 -13.64 -0.75
CA LYS A 720 -17.69 -12.93 -1.42
C LYS A 720 -17.82 -13.11 -2.92
N MET A 721 -17.21 -12.22 -3.68
CA MET A 721 -17.07 -12.41 -5.11
C MET A 721 -16.01 -13.49 -5.38
N GLU A 722 -16.32 -14.44 -6.25
CA GLU A 722 -15.44 -15.57 -6.59
C GLU A 722 -14.98 -15.44 -8.04
N ILE A 723 -13.72 -15.78 -8.30
CA ILE A 723 -13.22 -15.98 -9.65
C ILE A 723 -13.38 -17.46 -9.98
N ILE A 724 -14.14 -17.75 -11.02
CA ILE A 724 -14.26 -19.08 -11.60
C ILE A 724 -13.73 -19.05 -13.04
N TYR A 725 -13.17 -20.17 -13.48
CA TYR A 725 -12.91 -20.40 -14.89
C TYR A 725 -14.08 -21.20 -15.47
N CYS A 726 -14.69 -20.66 -16.52
CA CYS A 726 -15.73 -21.33 -17.28
C CYS A 726 -15.15 -21.88 -18.57
N ASP A 727 -15.33 -23.18 -18.80
CA ASP A 727 -15.07 -23.80 -20.08
C ASP A 727 -16.39 -24.07 -20.81
N PHE A 728 -16.63 -23.35 -21.90
CA PHE A 728 -17.80 -23.52 -22.77
C PHE A 728 -17.52 -24.41 -23.98
N ASN A 729 -16.40 -25.14 -24.01
CA ASN A 729 -16.12 -26.11 -25.05
C ASN A 729 -17.11 -27.30 -25.01
N PRO A 730 -17.63 -27.76 -26.16
CA PRO A 730 -18.72 -28.74 -26.23
C PRO A 730 -18.37 -30.16 -25.75
N ASN A 731 -17.11 -30.45 -25.41
CA ASN A 731 -16.60 -31.81 -25.17
C ASN A 731 -16.04 -32.06 -23.76
N GLN A 732 -16.25 -31.18 -22.78
CA GLN A 732 -15.77 -31.39 -21.39
C GLN A 732 -16.92 -31.50 -20.38
N ASN A 733 -16.76 -32.42 -19.42
CA ASN A 733 -17.72 -32.65 -18.33
C ASN A 733 -17.61 -31.59 -17.21
N ASP A 734 -16.43 -30.99 -17.03
CA ASP A 734 -16.16 -29.99 -15.97
C ASP A 734 -16.19 -28.56 -16.53
N LYS A 735 -17.40 -28.02 -16.71
CA LYS A 735 -17.63 -26.65 -17.22
C LYS A 735 -17.14 -25.52 -16.30
N GLN A 736 -16.93 -25.80 -15.01
CA GLN A 736 -16.60 -24.78 -14.00
C GLN A 736 -15.43 -25.24 -13.13
N LYS A 737 -14.42 -24.38 -13.00
CA LYS A 737 -13.29 -24.57 -12.09
C LYS A 737 -13.15 -23.36 -11.17
N TRP A 738 -13.19 -23.57 -9.86
CA TRP A 738 -12.94 -22.50 -8.89
C TRP A 738 -11.45 -22.10 -8.92
N VAL A 739 -11.18 -20.79 -8.92
CA VAL A 739 -9.83 -20.23 -9.05
C VAL A 739 -9.42 -19.49 -7.78
N GLY A 740 -10.33 -18.73 -7.19
CA GLY A 740 -10.05 -17.94 -6.00
C GLY A 740 -11.14 -16.93 -5.67
N TYR A 741 -10.84 -15.99 -4.78
CA TYR A 741 -11.71 -14.86 -4.46
C TYR A 741 -11.27 -13.61 -5.22
N ALA A 742 -12.22 -12.77 -5.62
CA ALA A 742 -11.95 -11.41 -6.08
C ALA A 742 -12.15 -10.43 -4.92
N ASP A 743 -11.12 -9.64 -4.60
CA ASP A 743 -11.23 -8.56 -3.62
C ASP A 743 -11.85 -7.32 -4.28
N VAL A 744 -13.18 -7.33 -4.39
CA VAL A 744 -13.95 -6.21 -4.93
C VAL A 744 -14.44 -5.34 -3.76
N LYS A 745 -14.23 -4.04 -3.87
CA LYS A 745 -14.69 -3.01 -2.91
C LYS A 745 -15.46 -1.96 -3.68
N SER A 746 -16.66 -1.64 -3.22
CA SER A 746 -17.53 -0.66 -3.87
C SER A 746 -17.01 0.77 -3.73
N THR A 747 -16.35 1.07 -2.61
CA THR A 747 -15.67 2.34 -2.33
C THR A 747 -14.46 2.09 -1.44
N PRO A 748 -13.30 2.72 -1.68
CA PRO A 748 -12.16 2.65 -0.77
C PRO A 748 -12.55 3.25 0.60
N VAL A 749 -12.24 2.52 1.67
CA VAL A 749 -12.46 2.97 3.06
C VAL A 749 -11.17 2.80 3.83
N HIS A 750 -10.47 3.90 4.06
CA HIS A 750 -9.26 3.90 4.86
C HIS A 750 -8.96 5.29 5.42
N PHE A 751 -8.39 5.32 6.62
CA PHE A 751 -8.03 6.55 7.29
C PHE A 751 -6.69 6.41 8.00
N TYR A 752 -5.98 7.52 8.09
CA TYR A 752 -4.81 7.68 8.95
C TYR A 752 -4.92 9.04 9.63
N VAL A 753 -5.17 9.01 10.95
CA VAL A 753 -5.44 10.20 11.75
C VAL A 753 -4.45 10.32 12.90
N GLN A 754 -4.09 11.56 13.21
CA GLN A 754 -3.07 11.89 14.20
C GLN A 754 -3.59 12.92 15.19
N ARG A 755 -3.07 12.84 16.40
CA ARG A 755 -3.19 13.90 17.39
C ARG A 755 -2.10 14.95 17.17
N ASN A 756 -2.26 16.10 17.82
CA ASN A 756 -1.30 17.19 17.81
C ASN A 756 -1.13 17.86 19.19
N SER A 757 -1.73 17.26 20.22
CA SER A 757 -1.74 17.74 21.59
C SER A 757 -1.99 16.56 22.53
N ILE A 758 -1.41 16.64 23.72
CA ILE A 758 -1.55 15.67 24.81
C ILE A 758 -3.01 15.25 25.06
N PHE A 759 -3.21 14.03 25.59
CA PHE A 759 -4.52 13.52 25.96
C PHE A 759 -4.48 12.69 27.24
N ASN A 760 -5.39 12.97 28.17
CA ASN A 760 -5.46 12.31 29.47
C ASN A 760 -6.89 12.05 29.95
N ASN A 761 -7.90 12.33 29.14
CA ASN A 761 -9.29 12.05 29.51
C ASN A 761 -9.55 10.55 29.39
N SER A 762 -9.92 9.91 30.49
CA SER A 762 -10.41 8.53 30.52
C SER A 762 -11.90 8.47 30.21
N TYR A 763 -12.39 7.29 29.80
CA TYR A 763 -13.81 7.03 29.52
C TYR A 763 -14.42 7.88 28.38
N THR A 764 -13.57 8.45 27.52
CA THR A 764 -14.01 9.22 26.36
C THR A 764 -13.26 8.78 25.12
N PRO A 765 -13.92 8.68 23.95
CA PRO A 765 -13.24 8.48 22.68
C PRO A 765 -12.12 9.51 22.47
N ILE A 766 -10.97 9.05 22.00
CA ILE A 766 -9.81 9.90 21.70
C ILE A 766 -10.10 10.67 20.40
N PRO A 767 -10.28 12.00 20.41
CA PRO A 767 -10.45 12.76 19.18
C PRO A 767 -9.13 12.90 18.43
N PHE A 768 -9.20 13.14 17.12
CA PHE A 768 -8.02 13.40 16.28
C PHE A 768 -8.17 14.75 15.60
N LYS A 769 -7.07 15.47 15.39
CA LYS A 769 -7.12 16.81 14.78
C LYS A 769 -6.57 16.87 13.36
N LEU A 770 -5.79 15.86 12.99
CA LEU A 770 -5.12 15.81 11.69
C LEU A 770 -5.53 14.53 10.97
N ALA A 771 -6.18 14.64 9.82
CA ALA A 771 -6.34 13.54 8.89
C ALA A 771 -5.25 13.65 7.81
N ARG A 772 -4.37 12.64 7.73
CA ARG A 772 -3.46 12.50 6.60
C ARG A 772 -4.17 11.88 5.42
N VAL A 773 -5.06 10.93 5.71
CA VAL A 773 -6.00 10.31 4.77
C VAL A 773 -7.29 10.01 5.54
N ASN A 774 -8.45 10.16 4.89
CA ASN A 774 -9.76 9.78 5.42
C ASN A 774 -10.73 9.48 4.27
N GLU A 775 -10.32 8.55 3.41
CA GLU A 775 -11.09 8.19 2.23
C GLU A 775 -12.32 7.35 2.62
N GLY A 776 -13.47 7.68 2.03
CA GLY A 776 -14.78 7.18 2.46
C GLY A 776 -15.42 7.98 3.60
N ASN A 777 -14.73 8.98 4.17
CA ASN A 777 -15.21 9.85 5.26
C ASN A 777 -15.80 9.09 6.47
N ALA A 778 -15.33 7.88 6.71
CA ALA A 778 -15.83 6.99 7.75
C ALA A 778 -15.27 7.34 9.15
N MET A 779 -14.14 8.05 9.23
CA MET A 779 -13.56 8.50 10.49
C MET A 779 -14.00 9.94 10.81
N ASN A 780 -14.71 10.13 11.92
CA ASN A 780 -15.08 11.45 12.42
C ASN A 780 -14.00 11.96 13.38
N LEU A 781 -13.24 12.97 12.95
CA LEU A 781 -12.10 13.52 13.69
C LEU A 781 -12.46 14.10 15.05
N THR A 782 -13.55 14.87 15.11
CA THR A 782 -14.00 15.57 16.33
C THR A 782 -14.44 14.61 17.41
N THR A 783 -15.12 13.52 17.02
CA THR A 783 -15.58 12.50 17.97
C THR A 783 -14.55 11.40 18.20
N GLY A 784 -13.58 11.20 17.29
CA GLY A 784 -12.65 10.08 17.36
C GLY A 784 -13.25 8.72 16.99
N ILE A 785 -14.43 8.72 16.37
CA ILE A 785 -15.21 7.51 16.09
C ILE A 785 -15.17 7.21 14.59
N PHE A 786 -14.73 6.00 14.26
CA PHE A 786 -14.90 5.39 12.96
C PHE A 786 -16.27 4.72 12.89
N THR A 787 -17.06 4.99 11.86
CA THR A 787 -18.33 4.30 11.59
C THR A 787 -18.18 3.47 10.34
N ALA A 788 -18.31 2.14 10.45
CA ALA A 788 -18.19 1.23 9.32
C ALA A 788 -19.27 1.54 8.28
N PRO A 789 -18.91 2.00 7.06
CA PRO A 789 -19.93 2.33 6.06
C PRO A 789 -20.60 1.08 5.50
N ARG A 790 -19.91 -0.06 5.48
CA ARG A 790 -20.35 -1.30 4.83
C ARG A 790 -19.95 -2.53 5.66
N PRO A 791 -20.65 -3.66 5.51
CA PRO A 791 -20.25 -4.90 6.16
C PRO A 791 -18.94 -5.43 5.55
N GLY A 792 -18.05 -5.95 6.39
CA GLY A 792 -16.78 -6.52 5.92
C GLY A 792 -15.71 -6.64 6.99
N ILE A 793 -14.52 -7.08 6.57
CA ILE A 793 -13.35 -7.21 7.45
C ILE A 793 -12.54 -5.92 7.37
N TYR A 794 -12.30 -5.32 8.53
CA TYR A 794 -11.51 -4.10 8.70
C TYR A 794 -10.29 -4.40 9.55
N PHE A 795 -9.18 -3.76 9.22
CA PHE A 795 -7.98 -3.75 10.05
C PHE A 795 -7.83 -2.39 10.72
N PHE A 796 -7.41 -2.40 11.99
CA PHE A 796 -7.12 -1.21 12.78
C PHE A 796 -5.75 -1.35 13.43
N SER A 797 -5.01 -0.24 13.48
CA SER A 797 -3.74 -0.13 14.21
C SER A 797 -3.67 1.21 14.92
N PHE A 798 -3.40 1.14 16.21
CA PHE A 798 -3.18 2.28 17.07
C PHE A 798 -1.76 2.25 17.63
N THR A 799 -1.13 3.42 17.64
CA THR A 799 0.11 3.66 18.37
C THR A 799 -0.06 4.92 19.19
N GLY A 800 0.44 4.91 20.41
CA GLY A 800 0.57 6.07 21.27
C GLY A 800 1.84 6.01 22.10
N LEU A 801 2.26 7.15 22.62
CA LEU A 801 3.39 7.24 23.53
C LEU A 801 2.86 7.63 24.91
N ALA A 802 2.94 6.71 25.88
CA ALA A 802 2.51 6.96 27.25
C ALA A 802 3.61 7.67 28.04
N SER A 803 3.26 8.73 28.77
CA SER A 803 4.11 9.37 29.78
C SER A 803 3.43 9.30 31.14
N PHE A 804 4.22 9.18 32.19
CA PHE A 804 3.75 9.01 33.57
C PHE A 804 4.01 10.24 34.47
N GLY A 805 4.24 11.41 33.88
CA GLY A 805 4.45 12.66 34.62
C GLY A 805 5.80 12.71 35.34
N PRO A 806 5.90 13.41 36.51
CA PRO A 806 7.15 13.48 37.28
C PRO A 806 7.56 12.12 37.83
N ALA A 807 8.82 12.01 38.26
CA ALA A 807 9.39 10.75 38.73
C ALA A 807 8.54 10.10 39.84
N SER A 808 8.23 8.81 39.68
CA SER A 808 7.43 8.02 40.63
C SER A 808 8.21 6.77 41.03
N SER A 809 8.33 6.52 42.34
CA SER A 809 8.88 5.27 42.87
C SER A 809 7.88 4.11 42.84
N SER A 810 6.61 4.40 42.62
CA SER A 810 5.51 3.43 42.60
C SER A 810 5.22 2.90 41.18
N ARG A 811 4.53 1.76 41.08
CA ARG A 811 4.08 1.22 39.80
C ARG A 811 3.01 2.13 39.21
N VAL A 812 3.18 2.49 37.95
CA VAL A 812 2.27 3.34 37.18
C VAL A 812 1.77 2.57 35.96
N TYR A 813 0.55 2.87 35.53
CA TYR A 813 -0.19 2.15 34.50
C TYR A 813 -0.94 3.12 33.59
N LEU A 814 -0.88 2.88 32.27
CA LEU A 814 -1.74 3.51 31.26
C LEU A 814 -2.17 2.45 30.25
N GLY A 815 -3.48 2.30 30.07
CA GLY A 815 -4.07 1.42 29.06
C GLY A 815 -4.91 2.22 28.06
N VAL A 816 -4.90 1.81 26.80
CA VAL A 816 -5.81 2.30 25.76
C VAL A 816 -6.56 1.11 25.17
N GLY A 817 -7.89 1.17 25.27
CA GLY A 817 -8.80 0.15 24.77
C GLY A 817 -9.29 0.44 23.36
N LEU A 818 -9.48 -0.60 22.56
CA LEU A 818 -10.26 -0.58 21.32
C LEU A 818 -11.70 -0.98 21.65
N TYR A 819 -12.65 -0.15 21.26
CA TYR A 819 -14.07 -0.35 21.53
C TYR A 819 -14.85 -0.56 20.25
N LEU A 820 -15.82 -1.48 20.32
CA LEU A 820 -16.82 -1.75 19.29
C LEU A 820 -18.21 -1.59 19.90
N ASN A 821 -18.96 -0.59 19.45
CA ASN A 821 -20.33 -0.30 19.93
C ASN A 821 -20.44 -0.26 21.46
N GLY A 822 -19.45 0.32 22.14
CA GLY A 822 -19.39 0.44 23.61
C GLY A 822 -18.76 -0.75 24.33
N ASN A 823 -18.48 -1.85 23.63
CA ASN A 823 -17.81 -3.00 24.21
C ASN A 823 -16.31 -2.96 23.93
N ARG A 824 -15.48 -3.06 24.98
CA ARG A 824 -14.03 -3.15 24.82
C ARG A 824 -13.64 -4.53 24.29
N ILE A 825 -12.97 -4.56 23.15
CA ILE A 825 -12.58 -5.78 22.43
C ILE A 825 -11.06 -6.02 22.41
N GLY A 826 -10.26 -5.02 22.78
CA GLY A 826 -8.81 -5.12 22.91
C GLY A 826 -8.24 -4.04 23.82
N MET A 827 -7.03 -4.24 24.32
CA MET A 827 -6.31 -3.29 25.19
C MET A 827 -4.81 -3.35 24.87
N GLY A 828 -4.20 -2.19 24.65
CA GLY A 828 -2.75 -2.02 24.75
C GLY A 828 -2.44 -1.32 26.07
N SER A 829 -1.54 -1.86 26.87
CA SER A 829 -1.22 -1.30 28.19
C SER A 829 0.27 -1.24 28.43
N VAL A 830 0.70 -0.22 29.15
CA VAL A 830 2.06 -0.04 29.63
C VAL A 830 2.03 0.04 31.15
N GLU A 831 2.97 -0.66 31.76
CA GLU A 831 3.24 -0.59 33.18
C GLU A 831 4.72 -0.33 33.41
N GLU A 832 5.01 0.66 34.24
CA GLU A 832 6.36 1.03 34.60
C GLU A 832 6.48 1.15 36.12
N ALA A 833 7.70 1.04 36.64
CA ALA A 833 8.00 1.32 38.04
C ALA A 833 9.31 2.10 38.13
N ARG A 834 9.46 2.91 39.18
CA ARG A 834 10.65 3.78 39.35
C ARG A 834 10.88 4.70 38.16
N THR A 835 9.80 5.31 37.66
CA THR A 835 9.87 6.19 36.49
C THR A 835 10.67 7.45 36.80
N ILE A 836 11.43 7.93 35.82
CA ILE A 836 12.09 9.24 35.87
C ILE A 836 11.29 10.28 35.10
N ASN A 837 11.51 11.56 35.40
CA ASN A 837 10.84 12.65 34.69
C ASN A 837 11.18 12.60 33.18
N GLY A 838 10.17 12.66 32.33
CA GLY A 838 10.33 12.56 30.87
C GLY A 838 10.42 11.13 30.33
N GLN A 839 10.35 10.09 31.16
CA GLN A 839 10.25 8.71 30.68
C GLN A 839 8.94 8.49 29.93
N SER A 840 9.05 7.99 28.71
CA SER A 840 7.92 7.67 27.85
C SER A 840 8.05 6.27 27.28
N SER A 841 6.94 5.56 27.16
CA SER A 841 6.91 4.17 26.73
C SER A 841 5.86 3.99 25.62
N PRO A 842 6.23 3.33 24.51
CA PRO A 842 5.31 3.15 23.40
C PRO A 842 4.21 2.14 23.77
N LEU A 843 3.01 2.37 23.27
CA LEU A 843 1.90 1.46 23.38
C LEU A 843 1.26 1.25 22.01
N THR A 844 0.97 0.01 21.67
CA THR A 844 0.42 -0.37 20.38
C THR A 844 -0.74 -1.33 20.57
N LEU A 845 -1.72 -1.25 19.66
CA LEU A 845 -2.83 -2.19 19.60
C LEU A 845 -3.25 -2.36 18.15
N GLN A 846 -3.42 -3.61 17.72
CA GLN A 846 -3.82 -3.94 16.36
C GLN A 846 -4.93 -4.99 16.40
N SER A 847 -5.90 -4.89 15.50
CA SER A 847 -6.98 -5.87 15.41
C SER A 847 -7.58 -5.91 14.02
N ALA A 848 -7.97 -7.11 13.58
CA ALA A 848 -8.82 -7.31 12.41
C ALA A 848 -10.21 -7.74 12.87
N LEU A 849 -11.24 -7.04 12.42
CA LEU A 849 -12.62 -7.19 12.88
C LEU A 849 -13.57 -7.34 11.72
N ASN A 850 -14.53 -8.25 11.85
CA ASN A 850 -15.67 -8.30 10.96
C ASN A 850 -16.76 -7.35 11.49
N LEU A 851 -17.06 -6.30 10.74
CA LEU A 851 -17.99 -5.24 11.12
C LEU A 851 -19.23 -5.26 10.24
N LYS A 852 -20.35 -4.78 10.78
CA LYS A 852 -21.58 -4.49 10.03
C LYS A 852 -21.63 -3.00 9.68
N SER A 853 -22.45 -2.64 8.69
CA SER A 853 -22.72 -1.23 8.40
C SER A 853 -23.31 -0.54 9.65
N GLY A 854 -22.77 0.62 10.00
CA GLY A 854 -23.14 1.39 11.18
C GLY A 854 -22.37 1.04 12.45
N ASP A 855 -21.58 -0.05 12.49
CA ASP A 855 -20.76 -0.37 13.65
C ASP A 855 -19.73 0.73 13.92
N GLN A 856 -19.57 1.10 15.18
CA GLN A 856 -18.72 2.19 15.64
C GLN A 856 -17.48 1.66 16.34
N ILE A 857 -16.31 2.14 15.91
CA ILE A 857 -15.00 1.81 16.46
C ILE A 857 -14.31 3.07 16.97
N TRP A 858 -13.72 3.00 18.17
CA TRP A 858 -12.87 4.07 18.68
C TRP A 858 -11.81 3.56 19.65
N MET A 859 -10.86 4.44 19.94
CA MET A 859 -9.83 4.25 20.96
C MET A 859 -10.18 5.09 22.18
N GLU A 860 -9.96 4.56 23.38
CA GLU A 860 -10.29 5.22 24.64
C GLU A 860 -9.26 4.88 25.71
N ILE A 861 -8.85 5.87 26.51
CA ILE A 861 -7.99 5.64 27.68
C ILE A 861 -8.81 4.90 28.74
N ASP A 862 -8.27 3.77 29.19
CA ASP A 862 -8.87 2.96 30.24
C ASP A 862 -8.99 3.73 31.55
N GLY A 863 -10.08 3.45 32.27
CA GLY A 863 -10.40 4.10 33.52
C GLY A 863 -9.39 3.91 34.65
N ARG A 864 -8.51 2.91 34.55
CA ARG A 864 -7.52 2.53 35.58
C ARG A 864 -6.19 3.26 35.42
N ILE A 865 -6.13 4.33 34.63
CA ILE A 865 -4.94 5.16 34.41
C ILE A 865 -4.39 5.72 35.73
N SER A 866 -3.07 5.70 35.90
CA SER A 866 -2.41 6.29 37.07
C SER A 866 -2.46 7.82 37.05
N PRO A 867 -2.53 8.49 38.22
CA PRO A 867 -2.53 9.95 38.29
C PRO A 867 -1.32 10.56 37.57
N GLY A 868 -1.57 11.54 36.71
CA GLY A 868 -0.53 12.22 35.94
C GLY A 868 -0.05 11.49 34.69
N ALA A 869 -0.62 10.31 34.37
CA ALA A 869 -0.32 9.64 33.12
C ALA A 869 -1.13 10.23 31.94
N TYR A 870 -0.53 10.28 30.76
CA TYR A 870 -1.14 10.84 29.55
C TYR A 870 -0.49 10.31 28.28
N LEU A 871 -1.20 10.43 27.16
CA LEU A 871 -0.65 10.25 25.82
C LEU A 871 0.07 11.51 25.38
N VAL A 872 1.34 11.36 25.02
CA VAL A 872 2.23 12.43 24.59
C VAL A 872 1.96 12.78 23.14
N ASP A 873 1.72 14.06 22.86
CA ASP A 873 1.73 14.59 21.50
C ASP A 873 2.12 16.06 21.51
N TYR A 874 3.08 16.40 20.65
CA TYR A 874 3.51 17.76 20.37
C TYR A 874 3.21 18.12 18.92
N ARG A 875 3.09 19.42 18.63
CA ARG A 875 2.67 19.91 17.29
C ARG A 875 3.51 19.35 16.13
N ARG A 876 4.77 18.95 16.36
CA ARG A 876 5.71 18.50 15.32
C ARG A 876 6.05 17.00 15.33
N GLU A 877 5.67 16.25 16.37
CA GLU A 877 6.17 14.88 16.57
C GLU A 877 5.09 13.79 16.37
N GLN A 878 3.82 14.10 16.64
CA GLN A 878 2.64 13.27 16.34
C GLN A 878 2.79 11.77 16.69
N HIS A 879 3.11 11.48 17.96
CA HIS A 879 3.34 10.12 18.46
C HIS A 879 2.07 9.28 18.59
N THR A 880 0.90 9.92 18.78
CA THR A 880 -0.38 9.21 18.85
C THR A 880 -1.12 9.27 17.52
N HIS A 881 -1.32 8.09 16.93
CA HIS A 881 -1.99 7.96 15.66
C HIS A 881 -2.82 6.68 15.57
N PHE A 882 -3.89 6.77 14.81
CA PHE A 882 -4.84 5.69 14.57
C PHE A 882 -5.05 5.53 13.08
N THR A 883 -4.92 4.30 12.61
CA THR A 883 -5.12 3.94 11.21
C THR A 883 -6.10 2.79 11.12
N GLY A 884 -6.88 2.79 10.06
CA GLY A 884 -7.74 1.66 9.75
C GLY A 884 -8.15 1.63 8.30
N TRP A 885 -8.38 0.43 7.77
CA TRP A 885 -8.81 0.24 6.39
C TRP A 885 -9.63 -1.03 6.22
N MET A 886 -10.50 -1.03 5.22
CA MET A 886 -11.25 -2.21 4.80
C MET A 886 -10.33 -3.17 4.06
N LEU A 887 -10.12 -4.35 4.63
CA LEU A 887 -9.41 -5.45 3.98
C LEU A 887 -10.29 -6.10 2.92
N GLN A 888 -11.57 -6.32 3.23
CA GLN A 888 -12.51 -7.03 2.38
C GLN A 888 -13.94 -6.58 2.64
N GLU A 889 -14.71 -6.33 1.59
CA GLU A 889 -16.14 -6.02 1.67
C GLU A 889 -16.99 -7.30 1.60
N GLU A 890 -18.05 -7.39 2.40
CA GLU A 890 -19.09 -8.42 2.26
C GLU A 890 -20.14 -7.96 1.23
N ILE A 891 -19.76 -8.00 -0.05
CA ILE A 891 -20.53 -7.44 -1.17
C ILE A 891 -21.95 -8.02 -1.27
N VAL A 892 -22.15 -9.28 -0.88
CA VAL A 892 -23.47 -9.94 -0.95
C VAL A 892 -24.49 -9.33 0.02
N ALA A 893 -24.03 -8.68 1.10
CA ALA A 893 -24.89 -7.94 2.02
C ALA A 893 -25.01 -6.44 1.67
N SER A 894 -24.14 -5.94 0.79
CA SER A 894 -24.13 -4.55 0.29
C SER A 894 -24.93 -4.34 -1.01
N LEU A 895 -25.23 -5.42 -1.73
CA LEU A 895 -26.07 -5.50 -2.95
C LEU A 895 -27.49 -5.93 -2.58
#